data_AF-A0A3A4QY28-F1
#
_entry.id   AF-A0A3A4QY28-F1
#
_cell.length_a   1.000
_cell.length_b   1.000
_cell.length_c   1.000
_cell.angle_alpha   90.00
_cell.angle_beta   90.00
_cell.angle_gamma   90.00
#
_symmetry.space_group_name_H-M   'P 1'
#
loop_
_entity.id
_entity.type
_entity.pdbx_description
1 polymer ?
#
loop_
_entity_poly.entity_id
_entity_poly.type
_entity_poly.pdbx_seq_one_letter_code
_entity_poly.pdbx_strand_id
1 'polypeptide(L)'
;MKKRISRRDFLKLTSLGFGAASLAACERFIQLSPTPVYSLPIAETTKSAPETIAKDEKWWLKPQTYHIGEGSDEPGIVQMKITVLHDWTFWGQEYYGEYVSYENIRQRWEGIHQRGMRIEAVVSIVDIFFVEIGADDEIYPYSGISLEGKHIQYDDPPAFVGCTNQPGWQAYLVRKMKDAVDMGVDGITIDDYEGTSRWVSGTPSGMAGLEAGPGGCFCPACEEGFREYLRITYSEAGLQAFDIPDINTFRYSEYLLERDWTSKRLGEESLKYSGWDSEAEITAPLYEDYAHFQNQRILEVTRYLRDSIKAYARDGYGKEIAWSANMGEYTYATHKFFPLYDRSVGSIWYFGIPPRGTEGYYYRLDYAIYGAPRIREVSRDPVVVAAINEYHADNLLAIKNAEAYANRGAYIEQGYYLVESAYDEEAEASAFHTDVETKYKNNSFYLEHKALFDFEATTSMARAAVLYASSSIKNNLYNHTIAFNGICEILTDLHVQYDTIFVGDGISNEDTLSGDVLSHYELVFLPNTASLTDSQVEAILAYVNAGGTVAALGEVGIMNEEGIEVKRPELSALTRQRYSEYGNGQFYHLRVDVFQADSVFDEEIHDIASAYFQYYIENSDPSIASLLYLYDEEPINHLSEETARAIRQEISALIDNSISARIVQDTLSENICVQAYLKSESPQEIFVHLINYDYELQTDNVHDQSDIPVAIKLPDTFEVESINVMSPDFDGTHELDFTIEDRYAKFTVPLLHIWDVIVIE
;
A
#
# COMPACT_ATOMS: atom_id res chain seq x y z
N MET A 1 -19.16 -28.91 -18.23
CA MET A 1 -18.61 -29.79 -17.17
C MET A 1 -17.24 -29.24 -16.83
N LYS A 2 -17.23 -28.09 -16.17
CA LYS A 2 -16.06 -27.37 -15.66
C LYS A 2 -16.29 -27.30 -14.16
N LYS A 3 -15.49 -28.03 -13.38
CA LYS A 3 -15.39 -27.85 -11.94
C LYS A 3 -14.10 -28.51 -11.45
N ARG A 4 -13.12 -27.67 -11.19
CA ARG A 4 -12.31 -27.70 -9.98
C ARG A 4 -11.86 -26.26 -9.74
N ILE A 5 -12.45 -25.65 -8.72
CA ILE A 5 -11.87 -24.49 -8.06
C ILE A 5 -10.56 -25.01 -7.46
N SER A 6 -9.44 -24.49 -7.96
CA SER A 6 -8.09 -24.80 -7.52
C SER A 6 -7.79 -24.00 -6.24
N ARG A 7 -6.54 -23.99 -5.80
CA ARG A 7 -5.97 -23.15 -4.72
C ARG A 7 -6.28 -21.63 -4.84
N ARG A 8 -7.04 -21.25 -5.85
CA ARG A 8 -7.83 -20.02 -6.00
C ARG A 8 -8.83 -19.71 -4.86
N ASP A 9 -9.34 -20.70 -4.12
CA ASP A 9 -9.99 -20.44 -2.82
C ASP A 9 -8.96 -20.09 -1.73
N PHE A 10 -7.71 -20.47 -1.92
CA PHE A 10 -6.59 -20.40 -0.97
C PHE A 10 -5.75 -19.11 -1.08
N LEU A 11 -6.16 -18.10 -1.85
CA LEU A 11 -5.65 -16.71 -1.68
C LEU A 11 -6.78 -15.68 -1.53
N LYS A 12 -7.93 -16.14 -1.02
CA LYS A 12 -8.72 -15.36 -0.06
C LYS A 12 -7.99 -15.16 1.30
N LEU A 13 -6.67 -15.41 1.38
CA LEU A 13 -6.15 -16.34 2.41
C LEU A 13 -4.78 -16.00 3.06
N THR A 14 -4.18 -14.83 2.87
CA THR A 14 -3.02 -14.45 3.70
C THR A 14 -3.23 -13.25 4.63
N SER A 15 -4.40 -12.59 4.66
CA SER A 15 -4.62 -11.53 5.68
C SER A 15 -6.08 -11.19 6.04
N LEU A 16 -7.09 -11.99 5.67
CA LEU A 16 -8.48 -11.72 6.05
C LEU A 16 -8.99 -12.66 7.16
N GLY A 17 -8.79 -12.24 8.41
CA GLY A 17 -9.84 -12.37 9.43
C GLY A 17 -9.82 -13.61 10.34
N PHE A 18 -9.10 -13.45 11.45
CA PHE A 18 -9.25 -14.01 12.79
C PHE A 18 -10.54 -14.77 13.15
N GLY A 19 -10.38 -15.83 13.95
CA GLY A 19 -11.47 -16.36 14.78
C GLY A 19 -11.19 -17.65 15.56
N ALA A 20 -10.28 -18.53 15.12
CA ALA A 20 -10.08 -19.80 15.85
C ALA A 20 -8.65 -20.39 15.82
N ALA A 21 -7.84 -20.12 14.79
CA ALA A 21 -6.47 -20.65 14.69
C ALA A 21 -5.44 -19.85 15.50
N SER A 22 -5.69 -18.56 15.76
CA SER A 22 -4.78 -17.65 16.47
C SER A 22 -4.52 -18.07 17.93
N LEU A 23 -5.55 -18.57 18.62
CA LEU A 23 -5.43 -19.00 20.03
C LEU A 23 -4.48 -20.18 20.23
N ALA A 24 -4.51 -21.18 19.34
CA ALA A 24 -3.62 -22.34 19.45
C ALA A 24 -2.16 -22.04 19.08
N ALA A 25 -1.94 -21.05 18.20
CA ALA A 25 -0.62 -20.51 17.87
C ALA A 25 -0.07 -19.69 19.04
N CYS A 26 -0.86 -18.77 19.61
CA CYS A 26 -0.52 -17.98 20.80
C CYS A 26 -0.16 -18.86 22.01
N GLU A 27 -0.99 -19.86 22.37
CA GLU A 27 -0.75 -20.75 23.52
C GLU A 27 0.58 -21.55 23.43
N ARG A 28 1.05 -21.86 22.21
CA ARG A 28 2.34 -22.55 21.99
C ARG A 28 3.52 -21.60 21.90
N PHE A 29 3.33 -20.40 21.36
CA PHE A 29 4.36 -19.37 21.28
C PHE A 29 4.79 -18.89 22.68
N ILE A 30 3.81 -18.78 23.60
CA ILE A 30 4.01 -18.49 25.03
C ILE A 30 4.91 -19.54 25.72
N GLN A 31 4.98 -20.78 25.21
CA GLN A 31 5.84 -21.82 25.78
C GLN A 31 7.30 -21.75 25.30
N LEU A 32 7.60 -20.98 24.26
CA LEU A 32 8.91 -20.90 23.61
C LEU A 32 9.68 -19.62 23.94
N SER A 33 9.02 -18.55 24.38
CA SER A 33 9.65 -17.25 24.63
C SER A 33 10.47 -17.19 25.93
N PRO A 34 11.78 -16.89 25.89
CA PRO A 34 12.51 -16.44 27.07
C PRO A 34 12.26 -14.95 27.31
N THR A 35 11.75 -14.58 28.49
CA THR A 35 11.66 -13.19 28.96
C THR A 35 12.99 -12.44 28.81
N PRO A 36 13.06 -11.31 28.09
CA PRO A 36 14.16 -10.37 28.22
C PRO A 36 13.85 -9.39 29.35
N VAL A 37 14.69 -9.39 30.38
CA VAL A 37 14.74 -8.32 31.37
C VAL A 37 15.86 -7.37 30.97
N TYR A 38 15.52 -6.21 30.44
CA TYR A 38 16.48 -5.10 30.32
C TYR A 38 15.96 -3.87 31.05
N SER A 39 16.72 -3.45 32.05
CA SER A 39 16.60 -2.14 32.67
C SER A 39 17.81 -1.33 32.19
N LEU A 40 17.57 -0.30 31.40
CA LEU A 40 18.61 0.65 31.01
C LEU A 40 18.36 2.01 31.70
N PRO A 41 19.43 2.67 32.19
CA PRO A 41 19.32 3.92 32.90
C PRO A 41 19.01 5.08 31.95
N ILE A 42 18.00 5.86 32.31
CA ILE A 42 17.64 7.12 31.64
C ILE A 42 18.79 8.12 31.82
N ALA A 43 19.50 8.42 30.74
CA ALA A 43 20.37 9.59 30.70
C ALA A 43 19.52 10.83 30.36
N GLU A 44 19.41 11.76 31.30
CA GLU A 44 18.87 13.09 31.05
C GLU A 44 19.76 13.81 30.03
N THR A 45 19.34 13.84 28.76
CA THR A 45 19.95 14.73 27.77
C THR A 45 19.17 16.05 27.72
N THR A 46 19.95 17.12 27.64
CA THR A 46 19.58 18.51 27.82
C THR A 46 18.59 19.03 26.78
N LYS A 47 17.59 19.79 27.26
CA LYS A 47 16.66 20.59 26.46
C LYS A 47 17.40 21.65 25.63
N SER A 48 17.47 21.46 24.33
CA SER A 48 17.46 22.58 23.37
C SER A 48 16.15 22.51 22.60
N ALA A 49 15.27 23.49 22.80
CA ALA A 49 14.04 23.62 22.02
C ALA A 49 14.42 23.95 20.56
N PRO A 50 13.94 23.19 19.57
CA PRO A 50 14.08 23.59 18.18
C PRO A 50 13.20 24.81 17.86
N GLU A 51 13.61 25.55 16.84
CA GLU A 51 12.87 26.63 16.21
C GLU A 51 11.44 26.18 15.91
N THR A 52 10.48 27.10 16.07
CA THR A 52 9.04 26.85 15.89
C THR A 52 8.74 26.06 14.61
N ILE A 53 7.98 24.97 14.74
CA ILE A 53 7.49 24.16 13.63
C ILE A 53 6.82 25.06 12.57
N ALA A 54 7.31 25.01 11.33
CA ALA A 54 6.75 25.78 10.22
C ALA A 54 5.29 25.36 9.96
N LYS A 55 4.40 26.36 9.85
CA LYS A 55 2.94 26.17 9.78
C LYS A 55 2.42 26.10 8.35
N ASP A 56 3.11 26.74 7.41
CA ASP A 56 2.71 26.92 6.00
C ASP A 56 3.44 25.97 5.04
N GLU A 57 4.24 25.04 5.56
CA GLU A 57 4.99 24.07 4.77
C GLU A 57 4.23 22.74 4.62
N LYS A 58 4.26 22.15 3.42
CA LYS A 58 3.86 20.75 3.18
C LYS A 58 4.91 19.80 3.75
N TRP A 59 4.97 19.73 5.07
CA TRP A 59 6.01 19.01 5.80
C TRP A 59 6.10 17.52 5.45
N TRP A 60 4.99 16.91 5.01
CA TRP A 60 4.92 15.50 4.60
C TRP A 60 5.62 15.20 3.28
N LEU A 61 6.01 16.23 2.52
CA LEU A 61 6.86 16.11 1.34
C LEU A 61 8.35 16.27 1.68
N LYS A 62 8.67 16.54 2.95
CA LYS A 62 10.05 16.68 3.43
C LYS A 62 10.50 15.43 4.16
N PRO A 63 11.81 15.25 4.37
CA PRO A 63 12.32 14.12 5.12
C PRO A 63 11.72 14.05 6.54
N GLN A 64 10.91 13.02 6.79
CA GLN A 64 10.33 12.68 8.09
C GLN A 64 10.58 11.21 8.45
N THR A 65 10.77 10.96 9.75
CA THR A 65 10.78 9.65 10.41
C THR A 65 9.53 9.52 11.29
N TYR A 66 8.94 8.33 11.30
CA TYR A 66 7.61 8.08 11.88
C TYR A 66 7.65 7.04 12.99
N HIS A 67 6.77 7.19 13.97
CA HIS A 67 6.53 6.19 15.01
C HIS A 67 5.05 5.98 15.23
N ILE A 68 4.64 4.73 15.43
CA ILE A 68 3.27 4.41 15.80
C ILE A 68 3.02 4.81 17.26
N GLY A 69 2.01 5.64 17.52
CA GLY A 69 1.64 6.06 18.86
C GLY A 69 0.40 5.33 19.35
N GLU A 70 0.55 4.40 20.30
CA GLU A 70 -0.57 3.73 20.98
C GLU A 70 -0.40 3.88 22.50
N GLY A 71 -1.14 4.80 23.13
CA GLY A 71 -1.13 4.95 24.59
C GLY A 71 0.05 5.73 25.18
N SER A 72 0.70 5.22 26.23
CA SER A 72 1.78 5.93 26.92
C SER A 72 3.07 5.88 26.11
N ASP A 73 3.39 6.97 25.42
CA ASP A 73 4.64 7.12 24.66
C ASP A 73 5.85 6.72 25.51
N GLU A 74 6.56 5.69 25.07
CA GLU A 74 7.80 5.28 25.72
C GLU A 74 8.86 6.40 25.64
N PRO A 75 9.79 6.49 26.61
CA PRO A 75 10.94 7.39 26.53
C PRO A 75 11.79 7.21 25.24
N GLY A 76 11.65 6.05 24.57
CA GLY A 76 12.39 5.67 23.36
C GLY A 76 12.12 6.53 22.13
N ILE A 77 10.96 7.19 22.01
CA ILE A 77 10.61 7.97 20.79
C ILE A 77 11.63 9.08 20.50
N VAL A 78 12.07 9.81 21.54
CA VAL A 78 13.11 10.84 21.40
C VAL A 78 14.46 10.21 21.07
N GLN A 79 14.72 9.03 21.63
CA GLN A 79 15.97 8.30 21.40
C GLN A 79 16.04 7.69 20.01
N MET A 80 14.92 7.48 19.31
CA MET A 80 14.91 6.97 17.93
C MET A 80 14.97 8.08 16.88
N LYS A 81 15.10 9.36 17.27
CA LYS A 81 15.08 10.53 16.34
C LYS A 81 13.79 10.60 15.50
N ILE A 82 12.66 10.31 16.12
CA ILE A 82 11.35 10.41 15.47
C ILE A 82 10.97 11.88 15.27
N THR A 83 10.44 12.20 14.08
CA THR A 83 9.94 13.56 13.75
C THR A 83 8.42 13.65 13.74
N VAL A 84 7.72 12.54 13.51
CA VAL A 84 6.26 12.48 13.44
C VAL A 84 5.76 11.33 14.31
N LEU A 85 4.87 11.64 15.26
CA LEU A 85 4.08 10.64 15.95
C LEU A 85 2.81 10.38 15.14
N HIS A 86 2.67 9.16 14.63
CA HIS A 86 1.47 8.67 13.95
C HIS A 86 0.54 8.06 15.01
N ASP A 87 -0.30 8.91 15.60
CA ASP A 87 -1.04 8.65 16.83
C ASP A 87 -2.38 7.95 16.57
N TRP A 88 -2.44 6.69 16.96
CA TRP A 88 -3.62 5.83 16.96
C TRP A 88 -4.45 5.94 18.25
N THR A 89 -4.04 6.79 19.19
CA THR A 89 -4.74 6.93 20.46
C THR A 89 -6.15 7.42 20.23
N PHE A 90 -7.13 6.62 20.65
CA PHE A 90 -8.52 6.98 20.52
C PHE A 90 -8.92 8.04 21.54
N TRP A 91 -9.60 9.10 21.06
CA TRP A 91 -9.89 10.27 21.87
C TRP A 91 -11.22 10.19 22.59
N GLY A 92 -11.20 10.39 23.91
CA GLY A 92 -12.41 10.39 24.74
C GLY A 92 -12.99 8.99 24.89
N GLN A 93 -12.13 8.00 25.13
CA GLN A 93 -12.51 6.60 25.30
C GLN A 93 -11.71 5.94 26.43
N GLU A 94 -12.25 4.84 26.93
CA GLU A 94 -11.56 3.91 27.81
C GLU A 94 -10.73 2.93 26.97
N TYR A 95 -9.40 3.05 27.05
CA TYR A 95 -8.44 2.18 26.37
C TYR A 95 -7.79 1.28 27.42
N TYR A 96 -7.98 -0.04 27.33
CA TYR A 96 -7.45 -1.03 28.29
C TYR A 96 -7.71 -0.68 29.77
N GLY A 97 -8.91 -0.18 30.09
CA GLY A 97 -9.30 0.20 31.46
C GLY A 97 -8.79 1.57 31.92
N GLU A 98 -8.16 2.35 31.03
CA GLU A 98 -7.76 3.74 31.27
C GLU A 98 -8.54 4.70 30.37
N TYR A 99 -9.30 5.61 30.98
CA TYR A 99 -9.98 6.68 30.25
C TYR A 99 -8.99 7.77 29.78
N VAL A 100 -8.82 7.90 28.47
CA VAL A 100 -7.99 8.93 27.86
C VAL A 100 -8.85 10.15 27.50
N SER A 101 -8.85 11.13 28.39
CA SER A 101 -9.59 12.38 28.17
C SER A 101 -8.97 13.24 27.07
N TYR A 102 -9.77 14.09 26.41
CA TYR A 102 -9.26 15.11 25.48
C TYR A 102 -8.16 15.99 26.07
N GLU A 103 -8.21 16.26 27.38
CA GLU A 103 -7.17 17.04 28.06
C GLU A 103 -5.87 16.24 28.19
N ASN A 104 -5.94 14.92 28.39
CA ASN A 104 -4.75 14.06 28.42
C ASN A 104 -4.04 14.07 27.06
N ILE A 105 -4.81 13.96 25.98
CA ILE A 105 -4.30 14.01 24.59
C ILE A 105 -3.69 15.37 24.29
N ARG A 106 -4.39 16.47 24.61
CA ARG A 106 -3.86 17.82 24.44
C ARG A 106 -2.51 17.98 25.15
N GLN A 107 -2.42 17.58 26.42
CA GLN A 107 -1.18 17.70 27.19
C GLN A 107 -0.05 16.84 26.59
N ARG A 108 -0.37 15.63 26.11
CA ARG A 108 0.59 14.77 25.42
C ARG A 108 1.10 15.43 24.15
N TRP A 109 0.20 15.88 23.26
CA TRP A 109 0.55 16.53 22.00
C TRP A 109 1.34 17.82 22.21
N GLU A 110 0.96 18.66 23.17
CA GLU A 110 1.76 19.83 23.57
C GLU A 110 3.17 19.42 23.99
N GLY A 111 3.31 18.33 24.74
CA GLY A 111 4.61 17.76 25.11
C GLY A 111 5.41 17.28 23.90
N ILE A 112 4.77 16.68 22.89
CA ILE A 112 5.42 16.22 21.66
C ILE A 112 5.86 17.43 20.81
N HIS A 113 5.01 18.44 20.63
CA HIS A 113 5.38 19.68 19.94
C HIS A 113 6.50 20.44 20.65
N GLN A 114 6.54 20.45 21.99
CA GLN A 114 7.64 21.04 22.77
C GLN A 114 9.00 20.37 22.50
N ARG A 115 9.00 19.14 21.99
CA ARG A 115 10.20 18.41 21.56
C ARG A 115 10.53 18.64 20.08
N GLY A 116 9.74 19.44 19.37
CA GLY A 116 9.93 19.75 17.95
C GLY A 116 9.36 18.71 16.98
N MET A 117 8.57 17.78 17.48
CA MET A 117 7.95 16.73 16.69
C MET A 117 6.55 17.13 16.24
N ARG A 118 6.06 16.49 15.18
CA ARG A 118 4.71 16.66 14.61
C ARG A 118 3.78 15.54 15.06
N ILE A 119 2.48 15.81 15.00
CA ILE A 119 1.42 14.83 15.25
C ILE A 119 0.63 14.58 13.98
N GLU A 120 0.56 13.32 13.55
CA GLU A 120 -0.44 12.85 12.60
C GLU A 120 -1.45 11.97 13.33
N ALA A 121 -2.70 12.41 13.37
CA ALA A 121 -3.77 11.75 14.09
C ALA A 121 -4.52 10.76 13.21
N VAL A 122 -4.76 9.54 13.70
CA VAL A 122 -5.65 8.59 13.03
C VAL A 122 -7.09 8.81 13.47
N VAL A 123 -8.01 8.90 12.51
CA VAL A 123 -9.44 9.13 12.75
C VAL A 123 -10.27 8.20 11.89
N SER A 124 -10.91 7.20 12.50
CA SER A 124 -11.98 6.45 11.82
C SER A 124 -13.21 7.31 11.62
N ILE A 125 -13.84 7.18 10.44
CA ILE A 125 -15.05 7.92 10.05
C ILE A 125 -16.34 7.11 10.20
N VAL A 126 -16.23 5.85 10.62
CA VAL A 126 -17.38 4.97 10.91
C VAL A 126 -17.26 4.28 12.24
N ASP A 127 -16.07 3.78 12.57
CA ASP A 127 -15.84 2.96 13.73
C ASP A 127 -15.43 3.83 14.93
N ILE A 128 -16.10 3.54 16.04
CA ILE A 128 -15.72 4.02 17.36
C ILE A 128 -15.46 2.74 18.14
N PHE A 129 -14.23 2.24 18.05
CA PHE A 129 -13.80 1.09 18.82
C PHE A 129 -13.89 1.41 20.33
N PHE A 130 -14.25 0.40 21.14
CA PHE A 130 -14.16 0.36 22.61
C PHE A 130 -15.00 1.39 23.44
N VAL A 131 -16.17 0.88 23.86
CA VAL A 131 -16.85 0.97 25.18
C VAL A 131 -17.74 2.17 25.56
N GLU A 132 -17.60 3.41 25.06
CA GLU A 132 -18.35 4.52 25.69
C GLU A 132 -19.67 4.98 25.06
N ILE A 133 -20.02 4.54 23.85
CA ILE A 133 -21.19 5.10 23.17
C ILE A 133 -22.36 4.10 23.14
N GLY A 134 -23.17 4.18 24.19
CA GLY A 134 -24.40 3.40 24.35
C GLY A 134 -25.64 4.08 23.76
N ALA A 135 -26.79 3.42 23.90
CA ALA A 135 -28.08 3.93 23.43
C ALA A 135 -28.50 5.29 24.02
N ASP A 136 -27.84 5.73 25.10
CA ASP A 136 -28.12 6.98 25.80
C ASP A 136 -27.31 8.19 25.27
N ASP A 137 -26.38 7.98 24.34
CA ASP A 137 -25.53 9.05 23.80
C ASP A 137 -26.24 9.92 22.74
N GLU A 138 -25.85 11.20 22.62
CA GLU A 138 -26.40 12.14 21.63
C GLU A 138 -26.15 11.73 20.18
N ILE A 139 -25.09 10.96 19.90
CA ILE A 139 -24.76 10.49 18.54
C ILE A 139 -25.35 9.12 18.20
N TYR A 140 -25.91 8.38 19.17
CA TYR A 140 -26.56 7.08 18.93
C TYR A 140 -27.64 7.10 17.85
N PRO A 141 -28.50 8.13 17.73
CA PRO A 141 -29.48 8.22 16.64
C PRO A 141 -28.86 8.26 15.24
N TYR A 142 -27.57 8.56 15.12
CA TYR A 142 -26.86 8.68 13.83
C TYR A 142 -26.10 7.42 13.41
N SER A 143 -26.32 6.29 14.10
CA SER A 143 -25.72 5.01 13.69
C SER A 143 -26.20 4.53 12.32
N GLY A 144 -25.51 3.52 11.80
CA GLY A 144 -26.00 2.66 10.73
C GLY A 144 -27.26 1.92 11.15
N ILE A 145 -28.17 1.66 10.21
CA ILE A 145 -29.43 0.94 10.42
C ILE A 145 -29.49 -0.23 9.44
N SER A 146 -29.71 -1.46 9.92
CA SER A 146 -29.85 -2.65 9.09
C SER A 146 -31.15 -2.65 8.29
N LEU A 147 -31.32 -3.61 7.36
CA LEU A 147 -32.56 -3.74 6.59
C LEU A 147 -33.79 -3.93 7.50
N GLU A 148 -33.63 -4.68 8.59
CA GLU A 148 -34.68 -4.94 9.58
C GLU A 148 -34.91 -3.77 10.56
N GLY A 149 -34.27 -2.63 10.36
CA GLY A 149 -34.44 -1.43 11.18
C GLY A 149 -33.72 -1.48 12.53
N LYS A 150 -32.68 -2.31 12.67
CA LYS A 150 -31.86 -2.38 13.88
C LYS A 150 -30.62 -1.50 13.75
N HIS A 151 -30.14 -0.94 14.85
CA HIS A 151 -28.85 -0.27 14.87
C HIS A 151 -27.73 -1.27 14.54
N ILE A 152 -26.82 -0.88 13.65
CA ILE A 152 -25.63 -1.65 13.30
C ILE A 152 -24.59 -1.45 14.41
N GLN A 153 -24.10 -2.54 14.98
CA GLN A 153 -23.17 -2.54 16.10
C GLN A 153 -22.24 -3.77 16.08
N TYR A 154 -21.09 -3.65 16.71
CA TYR A 154 -20.23 -4.74 17.15
C TYR A 154 -20.89 -5.50 18.29
N ASP A 155 -20.68 -6.81 18.34
CA ASP A 155 -21.24 -7.67 19.41
C ASP A 155 -20.28 -7.78 20.62
N ASP A 156 -18.96 -7.66 20.40
CA ASP A 156 -17.95 -7.75 21.47
C ASP A 156 -16.70 -6.90 21.15
N PRO A 157 -16.45 -5.80 21.90
CA PRO A 157 -17.39 -5.18 22.83
C PRO A 157 -18.60 -4.57 22.08
N PRO A 158 -19.76 -4.41 22.73
CA PRO A 158 -20.89 -3.70 22.16
C PRO A 158 -20.55 -2.24 21.82
N ALA A 159 -20.47 -1.91 20.53
CA ALA A 159 -20.23 -0.55 20.04
C ALA A 159 -21.01 -0.31 18.74
N PHE A 160 -21.74 0.79 18.61
CA PHE A 160 -22.44 1.06 17.35
C PHE A 160 -21.53 1.73 16.33
N VAL A 161 -21.89 1.57 15.06
CA VAL A 161 -21.13 2.13 13.94
C VAL A 161 -21.89 3.31 13.34
N GLY A 162 -21.22 4.44 13.12
CA GLY A 162 -21.84 5.64 12.59
C GLY A 162 -22.15 5.56 11.09
N CYS A 163 -23.20 6.25 10.65
CA CYS A 163 -23.48 6.36 9.22
C CYS A 163 -23.02 7.72 8.66
N THR A 164 -21.99 7.68 7.82
CA THR A 164 -21.43 8.84 7.11
C THR A 164 -22.43 9.62 6.25
N ASN A 165 -23.59 9.04 5.91
CA ASN A 165 -24.65 9.76 5.20
C ASN A 165 -25.52 10.63 6.13
N GLN A 166 -25.54 10.36 7.44
CA GLN A 166 -26.35 11.12 8.38
C GLN A 166 -25.70 12.48 8.72
N PRO A 167 -26.41 13.62 8.57
CA PRO A 167 -25.85 14.94 8.87
C PRO A 167 -25.37 15.11 10.31
N GLY A 168 -26.04 14.46 11.27
CA GLY A 168 -25.62 14.49 12.68
C GLY A 168 -24.27 13.80 12.91
N TRP A 169 -24.03 12.67 12.23
CA TRP A 169 -22.73 12.00 12.25
C TRP A 169 -21.63 12.83 11.59
N GLN A 170 -21.92 13.41 10.42
CA GLN A 170 -20.99 14.31 9.75
C GLN A 170 -20.61 15.52 10.62
N ALA A 171 -21.59 16.11 11.32
CA ALA A 171 -21.35 17.21 12.23
C ALA A 171 -20.48 16.80 13.44
N TYR A 172 -20.68 15.58 13.95
CA TYR A 172 -19.82 15.00 14.98
C TYR A 172 -18.37 14.82 14.48
N LEU A 173 -18.16 14.21 13.31
CA LEU A 173 -16.83 14.03 12.73
C LEU A 173 -16.12 15.37 12.52
N VAL A 174 -16.83 16.37 11.98
CA VAL A 174 -16.27 17.73 11.81
C VAL A 174 -15.89 18.34 13.14
N ARG A 175 -16.71 18.19 14.19
CA ARG A 175 -16.39 18.69 15.53
C ARG A 175 -15.13 18.00 16.08
N LYS A 176 -15.08 16.68 16.04
CA LYS A 176 -13.92 15.87 16.50
C LYS A 176 -12.62 16.27 15.79
N MET A 177 -12.66 16.42 14.46
CA MET A 177 -11.48 16.82 13.69
C MET A 177 -11.09 18.29 13.92
N LYS A 178 -12.04 19.19 14.19
CA LYS A 178 -11.73 20.57 14.60
C LYS A 178 -11.09 20.62 15.98
N ASP A 179 -11.56 19.79 16.92
CA ASP A 179 -10.93 19.66 18.23
C ASP A 179 -9.46 19.20 18.08
N ALA A 180 -9.17 18.28 17.16
CA ALA A 180 -7.79 17.89 16.83
C ALA A 180 -6.95 19.06 16.30
N VAL A 181 -7.50 19.87 15.40
CA VAL A 181 -6.85 21.09 14.92
C VAL A 181 -6.60 22.08 16.05
N ASP A 182 -7.56 22.27 16.96
CA ASP A 182 -7.42 23.15 18.12
C ASP A 182 -6.38 22.64 19.13
N MET A 183 -6.17 21.31 19.19
CA MET A 183 -5.10 20.67 19.97
C MET A 183 -3.73 20.70 19.26
N GLY A 184 -3.66 21.20 18.02
CA GLY A 184 -2.40 21.44 17.32
C GLY A 184 -1.99 20.38 16.30
N VAL A 185 -2.86 19.45 15.91
CA VAL A 185 -2.55 18.37 14.95
C VAL A 185 -1.88 18.87 13.66
N ASP A 186 -0.89 18.13 13.14
CA ASP A 186 -0.14 18.45 11.90
C ASP A 186 -0.64 17.67 10.68
N GLY A 187 -1.29 16.53 10.89
CA GLY A 187 -1.89 15.71 9.84
C GLY A 187 -3.06 14.87 10.38
N ILE A 188 -3.97 14.49 9.49
CA ILE A 188 -5.06 13.55 9.80
C ILE A 188 -4.98 12.40 8.81
N THR A 189 -4.90 11.18 9.33
CA THR A 189 -5.05 9.93 8.59
C THR A 189 -6.46 9.40 8.81
N ILE A 190 -7.22 9.27 7.73
CA ILE A 190 -8.57 8.71 7.76
C ILE A 190 -8.48 7.19 7.76
N ASP A 191 -9.02 6.59 8.82
CA ASP A 191 -9.25 5.16 8.90
C ASP A 191 -10.69 4.83 8.45
N ASP A 192 -10.91 3.61 7.97
CA ASP A 192 -12.18 3.17 7.37
C ASP A 192 -12.73 4.16 6.33
N TYR A 193 -11.86 4.59 5.42
CA TYR A 193 -12.10 5.67 4.46
C TYR A 193 -13.29 5.42 3.52
N GLU A 194 -13.73 4.18 3.36
CA GLU A 194 -14.93 3.80 2.61
C GLU A 194 -16.23 4.18 3.33
N GLY A 195 -16.14 4.49 4.63
CA GLY A 195 -17.26 4.88 5.46
C GLY A 195 -18.47 3.96 5.32
N THR A 196 -19.67 4.54 5.15
CA THR A 196 -20.91 3.74 4.98
C THR A 196 -20.92 2.90 3.70
N SER A 197 -20.13 3.26 2.69
CA SER A 197 -20.08 2.47 1.44
C SER A 197 -19.44 1.10 1.64
N ARG A 198 -18.64 0.92 2.70
CA ARG A 198 -18.03 -0.39 3.04
C ARG A 198 -19.06 -1.52 3.15
N TRP A 199 -20.26 -1.19 3.61
CA TRP A 199 -21.33 -2.15 3.87
C TRP A 199 -22.05 -2.65 2.61
N VAL A 200 -21.85 -1.98 1.47
CA VAL A 200 -22.36 -2.42 0.16
C VAL A 200 -21.24 -2.94 -0.75
N SER A 201 -19.98 -2.71 -0.39
CA SER A 201 -18.81 -3.12 -1.16
C SER A 201 -18.15 -4.40 -0.67
N GLY A 202 -18.81 -5.17 0.22
CA GLY A 202 -18.38 -6.51 0.62
C GLY A 202 -16.99 -6.60 1.23
N THR A 203 -16.41 -5.49 1.72
CA THR A 203 -15.14 -5.54 2.44
C THR A 203 -15.37 -6.29 3.75
N PRO A 204 -14.68 -7.41 4.03
CA PRO A 204 -14.85 -8.16 5.28
C PRO A 204 -14.30 -7.33 6.44
N SER A 205 -15.05 -6.36 6.94
CA SER A 205 -14.77 -5.76 8.23
C SER A 205 -15.03 -6.84 9.27
N GLY A 206 -14.08 -7.05 10.19
CA GLY A 206 -14.17 -7.91 11.37
C GLY A 206 -15.27 -7.50 12.38
N MET A 207 -16.44 -7.08 11.89
CA MET A 207 -17.68 -6.94 12.64
C MET A 207 -18.14 -8.33 13.08
N ALA A 208 -17.57 -8.80 14.19
CA ALA A 208 -18.08 -9.82 15.10
C ALA A 208 -19.08 -10.83 14.48
N GLY A 209 -18.59 -11.70 13.58
CA GLY A 209 -19.35 -12.88 13.15
C GLY A 209 -20.43 -12.68 12.07
N LEU A 210 -20.51 -11.52 11.42
CA LEU A 210 -21.25 -11.40 10.16
C LEU A 210 -20.33 -11.75 8.99
N GLU A 211 -20.29 -13.03 8.60
CA GLU A 211 -19.51 -13.55 7.45
C GLU A 211 -19.77 -12.81 6.10
N ALA A 212 -20.75 -11.88 6.04
CA ALA A 212 -21.10 -11.11 4.83
C ALA A 212 -21.46 -9.62 5.04
N GLY A 213 -21.22 -9.03 6.22
CA GLY A 213 -21.62 -7.64 6.50
C GLY A 213 -23.14 -7.37 6.51
N PRO A 214 -23.61 -6.13 6.77
CA PRO A 214 -25.05 -5.82 6.87
C PRO A 214 -25.73 -5.60 5.51
N GLY A 215 -24.97 -5.60 4.40
CA GLY A 215 -25.48 -5.37 3.05
C GLY A 215 -25.86 -3.92 2.73
N GLY A 216 -25.73 -3.00 3.68
CA GLY A 216 -25.98 -1.57 3.54
C GLY A 216 -26.57 -0.93 4.80
N CYS A 217 -26.79 0.39 4.77
CA CYS A 217 -27.46 1.12 5.86
C CYS A 217 -28.76 1.77 5.39
N PHE A 218 -29.88 1.51 6.03
CA PHE A 218 -31.23 1.97 5.66
C PHE A 218 -31.76 3.07 6.58
N CYS A 219 -30.86 3.92 7.11
CA CYS A 219 -31.26 5.07 7.92
C CYS A 219 -32.03 6.10 7.07
N PRO A 220 -32.75 7.06 7.69
CA PRO A 220 -33.52 8.06 6.95
C PRO A 220 -32.72 8.83 5.89
N ALA A 221 -31.43 9.10 6.14
CA ALA A 221 -30.57 9.80 5.19
C ALA A 221 -30.21 8.94 3.97
N CYS A 222 -29.99 7.63 4.15
CA CYS A 222 -29.74 6.70 3.05
C CYS A 222 -31.00 6.49 2.20
N GLU A 223 -32.17 6.38 2.83
CA GLU A 223 -33.46 6.22 2.15
C GLU A 223 -33.77 7.45 1.27
N GLU A 224 -33.61 8.65 1.81
CA GLU A 224 -33.79 9.89 1.05
C GLU A 224 -32.75 10.02 -0.06
N GLY A 225 -31.47 9.80 0.24
CA GLY A 225 -30.39 9.91 -0.74
C GLY A 225 -30.57 8.94 -1.91
N PHE A 226 -31.00 7.71 -1.63
CA PHE A 226 -31.25 6.75 -2.69
C PHE A 226 -32.50 7.05 -3.50
N ARG A 227 -33.57 7.53 -2.85
CA ARG A 227 -34.75 8.05 -3.55
C ARG A 227 -34.38 9.18 -4.52
N GLU A 228 -33.50 10.09 -4.08
CA GLU A 228 -32.99 11.17 -4.92
C GLU A 228 -32.20 10.65 -6.13
N TYR A 229 -31.30 9.71 -5.89
CA TYR A 229 -30.53 9.05 -6.93
C TYR A 229 -31.47 8.43 -7.99
N LEU A 230 -32.45 7.62 -7.58
CA LEU A 230 -33.40 6.99 -8.50
C LEU A 230 -34.23 8.02 -9.29
N ARG A 231 -34.59 9.15 -8.66
CA ARG A 231 -35.33 10.24 -9.31
C ARG A 231 -34.52 10.91 -10.43
N ILE A 232 -33.20 10.95 -10.31
CA ILE A 232 -32.31 11.50 -11.34
C ILE A 232 -32.00 10.46 -12.42
N THR A 233 -31.78 9.21 -12.00
CA THR A 233 -31.35 8.11 -12.88
C THR A 233 -32.45 7.60 -13.79
N TYR A 234 -33.69 7.51 -13.29
CA TYR A 234 -34.80 6.86 -14.00
C TYR A 234 -35.92 7.82 -14.37
N SER A 235 -36.47 7.62 -15.58
CA SER A 235 -37.76 8.21 -15.96
C SER A 235 -38.91 7.55 -15.18
N GLU A 236 -40.09 8.19 -15.16
CA GLU A 236 -41.29 7.64 -14.53
C GLU A 236 -41.63 6.23 -15.06
N ALA A 237 -41.49 5.99 -16.37
CA ALA A 237 -41.71 4.68 -16.96
C ALA A 237 -40.65 3.63 -16.52
N GLY A 238 -39.40 4.07 -16.30
CA GLY A 238 -38.34 3.22 -15.77
C GLY A 238 -38.62 2.81 -14.32
N LEU A 239 -39.04 3.74 -13.48
CA LEU A 239 -39.44 3.47 -12.10
C LEU A 239 -40.63 2.51 -12.02
N GLN A 240 -41.63 2.68 -12.90
CA GLN A 240 -42.75 1.74 -12.99
C GLN A 240 -42.32 0.32 -13.36
N ALA A 241 -41.23 0.15 -14.13
CA ALA A 241 -40.71 -1.18 -14.47
C ALA A 241 -40.11 -1.92 -13.26
N PHE A 242 -39.76 -1.20 -12.20
CA PHE A 242 -39.31 -1.74 -10.91
C PHE A 242 -40.45 -1.83 -9.87
N ASP A 243 -41.71 -1.73 -10.30
CA ASP A 243 -42.87 -1.66 -9.40
C ASP A 243 -42.82 -0.47 -8.41
N ILE A 244 -42.25 0.67 -8.84
CA ILE A 244 -42.21 1.92 -8.06
C ILE A 244 -43.24 2.90 -8.64
N PRO A 245 -44.49 2.92 -8.12
CA PRO A 245 -45.55 3.77 -8.68
C PRO A 245 -45.43 5.24 -8.28
N ASP A 246 -44.83 5.55 -7.12
CA ASP A 246 -44.58 6.91 -6.66
C ASP A 246 -43.21 6.98 -5.96
N ILE A 247 -42.25 7.63 -6.62
CA ILE A 247 -40.91 7.81 -6.08
C ILE A 247 -40.90 8.64 -4.79
N ASN A 248 -41.86 9.57 -4.59
CA ASN A 248 -41.84 10.48 -3.45
C ASN A 248 -42.13 9.77 -2.12
N THR A 249 -42.79 8.62 -2.15
CA THR A 249 -43.07 7.79 -0.98
C THR A 249 -42.24 6.51 -0.95
N PHE A 250 -41.42 6.26 -1.97
CA PHE A 250 -40.61 5.06 -2.06
C PHE A 250 -39.62 4.95 -0.89
N ARG A 251 -39.51 3.75 -0.34
CA ARG A 251 -38.52 3.33 0.66
C ARG A 251 -37.91 2.02 0.22
N TYR A 252 -36.59 1.98 0.11
CA TYR A 252 -35.90 0.82 -0.42
C TYR A 252 -35.89 -0.35 0.56
N SER A 253 -35.80 -0.08 1.87
CA SER A 253 -35.90 -1.14 2.87
C SER A 253 -37.25 -1.86 2.81
N GLU A 254 -38.36 -1.12 2.74
CA GLU A 254 -39.71 -1.70 2.61
C GLU A 254 -39.86 -2.49 1.30
N TYR A 255 -39.39 -1.92 0.19
CA TYR A 255 -39.40 -2.57 -1.11
C TYR A 255 -38.68 -3.93 -1.12
N LEU A 256 -37.56 -4.04 -0.42
CA LEU A 256 -36.78 -5.27 -0.26
C LEU A 256 -37.44 -6.25 0.73
N LEU A 257 -37.92 -5.76 1.88
CA LEU A 257 -38.59 -6.59 2.90
C LEU A 257 -39.88 -7.23 2.36
N GLU A 258 -40.66 -6.51 1.55
CA GLU A 258 -41.85 -7.05 0.86
C GLU A 258 -41.52 -8.17 -0.14
N ARG A 259 -40.25 -8.30 -0.53
CA ARG A 259 -39.71 -9.32 -1.44
C ARG A 259 -38.86 -10.37 -0.68
N ASP A 260 -39.06 -10.49 0.63
CA ASP A 260 -38.43 -11.47 1.50
C ASP A 260 -36.88 -11.37 1.55
N TRP A 261 -36.32 -10.17 1.33
CA TRP A 261 -34.89 -9.92 1.56
C TRP A 261 -34.59 -9.71 3.05
N THR A 262 -33.37 -10.08 3.44
CA THR A 262 -32.83 -9.92 4.80
C THR A 262 -31.44 -9.30 4.72
N SER A 263 -30.95 -8.68 5.80
CA SER A 263 -29.59 -8.14 5.86
C SER A 263 -28.55 -9.22 5.58
N LYS A 264 -28.78 -10.47 6.03
CA LYS A 264 -27.90 -11.59 5.71
C LYS A 264 -27.80 -11.82 4.19
N ARG A 265 -28.95 -11.88 3.50
CA ARG A 265 -28.97 -12.06 2.04
C ARG A 265 -28.35 -10.88 1.30
N LEU A 266 -28.60 -9.65 1.76
CA LEU A 266 -27.95 -8.47 1.17
C LEU A 266 -26.44 -8.45 1.44
N GLY A 267 -25.99 -8.94 2.59
CA GLY A 267 -24.58 -9.14 2.87
C GLY A 267 -23.93 -10.05 1.82
N GLU A 268 -24.59 -11.17 1.50
CA GLU A 268 -24.16 -12.06 0.42
C GLU A 268 -24.08 -11.31 -0.93
N GLU A 269 -25.05 -10.43 -1.25
CA GLU A 269 -25.01 -9.59 -2.46
C GLU A 269 -23.86 -8.57 -2.45
N SER A 270 -23.51 -8.02 -1.28
CA SER A 270 -22.37 -7.12 -1.12
C SER A 270 -21.04 -7.82 -1.44
N LEU A 271 -20.90 -9.09 -1.05
CA LEU A 271 -19.75 -9.94 -1.38
C LEU A 271 -19.67 -10.29 -2.87
N LYS A 272 -20.81 -10.30 -3.58
CA LYS A 272 -20.83 -10.45 -5.04
C LYS A 272 -20.39 -9.15 -5.72
N TYR A 273 -20.96 -8.02 -5.27
CA TYR A 273 -20.64 -6.69 -5.80
C TYR A 273 -19.17 -6.31 -5.63
N SER A 274 -18.53 -6.78 -4.55
CA SER A 274 -17.12 -6.56 -4.29
C SER A 274 -16.19 -7.24 -5.30
N GLY A 275 -16.70 -8.12 -6.16
CA GLY A 275 -15.94 -8.82 -7.20
C GLY A 275 -15.19 -10.05 -6.72
N TRP A 276 -15.40 -10.47 -5.45
CA TRP A 276 -14.78 -11.68 -4.89
C TRP A 276 -15.34 -12.97 -5.48
N ASP A 277 -16.56 -12.93 -6.01
CA ASP A 277 -17.15 -13.96 -6.86
C ASP A 277 -17.58 -13.31 -8.18
N SER A 278 -16.66 -13.25 -9.15
CA SER A 278 -16.87 -12.61 -10.44
C SER A 278 -17.95 -13.26 -11.31
N GLU A 279 -18.40 -14.48 -10.96
CA GLU A 279 -19.48 -15.18 -11.66
C GLU A 279 -20.84 -15.00 -10.99
N ALA A 280 -20.89 -14.41 -9.79
CA ALA A 280 -22.12 -14.28 -9.04
C ALA A 280 -22.94 -13.06 -9.49
N GLU A 281 -24.08 -13.35 -10.09
CA GLU A 281 -25.07 -12.33 -10.45
C GLU A 281 -25.69 -11.72 -9.19
N ILE A 282 -25.76 -10.39 -9.18
CA ILE A 282 -26.50 -9.64 -8.18
C ILE A 282 -27.99 -9.80 -8.48
N THR A 283 -28.73 -10.36 -7.53
CA THR A 283 -30.15 -10.67 -7.68
C THR A 283 -31.05 -9.75 -6.86
N ALA A 284 -30.47 -8.97 -5.94
CA ALA A 284 -31.23 -7.96 -5.20
C ALA A 284 -31.64 -6.81 -6.14
N PRO A 285 -32.96 -6.53 -6.26
CA PRO A 285 -33.44 -5.53 -7.20
C PRO A 285 -32.94 -4.14 -6.79
N LEU A 286 -32.38 -3.38 -7.74
CA LEU A 286 -31.77 -2.05 -7.52
C LEU A 286 -30.55 -2.03 -6.59
N TYR A 287 -29.94 -3.18 -6.30
CA TYR A 287 -28.79 -3.22 -5.38
C TYR A 287 -27.52 -2.58 -5.96
N GLU A 288 -27.25 -2.78 -7.25
CA GLU A 288 -26.13 -2.11 -7.93
C GLU A 288 -26.30 -0.59 -7.93
N ASP A 289 -27.51 -0.10 -8.22
CA ASP A 289 -27.88 1.31 -8.11
C ASP A 289 -27.64 1.83 -6.68
N TYR A 290 -28.03 1.05 -5.67
CA TYR A 290 -27.83 1.40 -4.28
C TYR A 290 -26.36 1.45 -3.89
N ALA A 291 -25.57 0.49 -4.35
CA ALA A 291 -24.13 0.46 -4.14
C ALA A 291 -23.44 1.64 -4.83
N HIS A 292 -23.88 2.00 -6.04
CA HIS A 292 -23.39 3.17 -6.76
C HIS A 292 -23.70 4.47 -6.00
N PHE A 293 -24.94 4.64 -5.53
CA PHE A 293 -25.33 5.77 -4.67
C PHE A 293 -24.42 5.89 -3.44
N GLN A 294 -24.22 4.80 -2.69
CA GLN A 294 -23.39 4.81 -1.49
C GLN A 294 -21.93 5.17 -1.80
N ASN A 295 -21.37 4.61 -2.89
CA ASN A 295 -20.03 4.92 -3.36
C ASN A 295 -19.88 6.39 -3.79
N GLN A 296 -20.86 6.97 -4.47
CA GLN A 296 -20.83 8.40 -4.81
C GLN A 296 -20.90 9.26 -3.53
N ARG A 297 -21.78 8.88 -2.60
CA ARG A 297 -22.04 9.69 -1.41
C ARG A 297 -20.84 9.75 -0.48
N ILE A 298 -20.09 8.66 -0.29
CA ILE A 298 -18.87 8.70 0.52
C ILE A 298 -17.82 9.65 -0.07
N LEU A 299 -17.64 9.68 -1.40
CA LEU A 299 -16.68 10.58 -2.03
C LEU A 299 -17.02 12.06 -1.75
N GLU A 300 -18.32 12.40 -1.77
CA GLU A 300 -18.79 13.74 -1.39
C GLU A 300 -18.52 14.06 0.08
N VAL A 301 -18.80 13.11 0.97
CA VAL A 301 -18.59 13.28 2.42
C VAL A 301 -17.11 13.45 2.73
N THR A 302 -16.24 12.61 2.18
CA THR A 302 -14.79 12.71 2.37
C THR A 302 -14.24 14.03 1.85
N ARG A 303 -14.69 14.52 0.68
CA ARG A 303 -14.34 15.87 0.19
C ARG A 303 -14.81 16.95 1.17
N TYR A 304 -16.04 16.87 1.63
CA TYR A 304 -16.59 17.82 2.60
C TYR A 304 -15.79 17.86 3.90
N LEU A 305 -15.44 16.70 4.47
CA LEU A 305 -14.60 16.60 5.67
C LEU A 305 -13.23 17.23 5.42
N ARG A 306 -12.51 16.78 4.38
CA ARG A 306 -11.19 17.31 4.03
C ARG A 306 -11.19 18.83 3.87
N ASP A 307 -12.07 19.33 3.02
CA ASP A 307 -12.10 20.75 2.66
C ASP A 307 -12.50 21.60 3.87
N SER A 308 -13.45 21.13 4.69
CA SER A 308 -13.88 21.82 5.92
C SER A 308 -12.76 21.91 6.96
N ILE A 309 -12.01 20.83 7.16
CA ILE A 309 -10.97 20.76 8.19
C ILE A 309 -9.70 21.48 7.73
N LYS A 310 -9.27 21.30 6.47
CA LYS A 310 -8.15 22.08 5.91
C LYS A 310 -8.46 23.58 5.91
N ALA A 311 -9.68 23.99 5.55
CA ALA A 311 -10.08 25.40 5.63
C ALA A 311 -10.07 25.91 7.08
N TYR A 312 -10.57 25.13 8.04
CA TYR A 312 -10.55 25.50 9.46
C TYR A 312 -9.12 25.69 9.99
N ALA A 313 -8.20 24.77 9.66
CA ALA A 313 -6.78 24.88 10.03
C ALA A 313 -6.12 26.11 9.39
N ARG A 314 -6.38 26.36 8.10
CA ARG A 314 -5.84 27.52 7.38
C ARG A 314 -6.38 28.85 7.93
N ASP A 315 -7.69 28.98 8.08
CA ASP A 315 -8.33 30.23 8.47
C ASP A 315 -8.14 30.55 9.96
N GLY A 316 -8.16 29.52 10.82
CA GLY A 316 -7.99 29.66 12.27
C GLY A 316 -6.53 29.79 12.71
N TYR A 317 -5.63 29.07 12.04
CA TYR A 317 -4.25 28.89 12.53
C TYR A 317 -3.15 29.22 11.50
N GLY A 318 -3.53 29.53 10.25
CA GLY A 318 -2.56 29.74 9.17
C GLY A 318 -1.75 28.48 8.87
N LYS A 319 -2.34 27.30 9.08
CA LYS A 319 -1.65 26.01 9.06
C LYS A 319 -2.16 25.13 7.91
N GLU A 320 -1.22 24.51 7.18
CA GLU A 320 -1.52 23.38 6.30
C GLU A 320 -1.39 22.07 7.09
N ILE A 321 -2.32 21.15 6.87
CA ILE A 321 -2.30 19.82 7.50
C ILE A 321 -2.27 18.74 6.42
N ALA A 322 -1.54 17.65 6.69
CA ALA A 322 -1.57 16.47 5.85
C ALA A 322 -2.96 15.80 5.94
N TRP A 323 -3.43 15.24 4.84
CA TRP A 323 -4.69 14.50 4.79
C TRP A 323 -4.47 13.17 4.08
N SER A 324 -4.36 12.11 4.87
CA SER A 324 -3.97 10.78 4.43
C SER A 324 -5.09 9.78 4.68
N ALA A 325 -4.96 8.57 4.15
CA ALA A 325 -5.85 7.46 4.46
C ALA A 325 -5.06 6.20 4.78
N ASN A 326 -5.57 5.44 5.75
CA ASN A 326 -5.13 4.07 5.96
C ASN A 326 -5.71 3.22 4.83
N MET A 327 -4.90 3.02 3.79
CA MET A 327 -5.22 2.25 2.60
C MET A 327 -4.19 1.13 2.50
N GLY A 328 -4.65 -0.10 2.73
CA GLY A 328 -3.88 -1.29 2.39
C GLY A 328 -3.69 -1.40 0.88
N GLU A 329 -4.23 -2.44 0.29
CA GLU A 329 -3.95 -2.84 -1.08
C GLU A 329 -4.91 -2.17 -2.03
N TYR A 330 -4.39 -1.89 -3.21
CA TYR A 330 -5.13 -1.22 -4.26
C TYR A 330 -6.04 -2.19 -4.99
N THR A 331 -7.15 -2.54 -4.32
CA THR A 331 -8.31 -3.10 -5.00
C THR A 331 -8.97 -2.01 -5.87
N TYR A 332 -9.74 -2.42 -6.88
CA TYR A 332 -10.44 -1.46 -7.73
C TYR A 332 -11.33 -0.50 -6.94
N ALA A 333 -11.92 -0.97 -5.83
CA ALA A 333 -12.79 -0.16 -4.98
C ALA A 333 -12.05 0.98 -4.28
N THR A 334 -10.74 0.85 -4.06
CA THR A 334 -9.88 1.88 -3.44
C THR A 334 -9.54 3.02 -4.41
N HIS A 335 -9.43 2.70 -5.71
CA HIS A 335 -8.90 3.62 -6.72
C HIS A 335 -9.66 4.96 -6.77
N LYS A 336 -10.99 4.93 -6.64
CA LYS A 336 -11.83 6.14 -6.65
C LYS A 336 -11.51 7.15 -5.54
N PHE A 337 -10.80 6.74 -4.51
CA PHE A 337 -10.44 7.57 -3.36
C PHE A 337 -9.08 8.26 -3.53
N PHE A 338 -8.22 7.83 -4.46
CA PHE A 338 -6.88 8.40 -4.62
C PHE A 338 -6.87 9.93 -4.76
N PRO A 339 -7.76 10.57 -5.55
CA PRO A 339 -7.77 12.04 -5.68
C PRO A 339 -8.23 12.79 -4.41
N LEU A 340 -8.65 12.07 -3.37
CA LEU A 340 -9.14 12.66 -2.13
C LEU A 340 -8.05 12.87 -1.08
N TYR A 341 -6.90 12.20 -1.22
CA TYR A 341 -5.86 12.16 -0.20
C TYR A 341 -4.52 12.69 -0.74
N ASP A 342 -3.68 13.20 0.17
CA ASP A 342 -2.33 13.67 -0.16
C ASP A 342 -1.33 12.51 -0.23
N ARG A 343 -1.63 11.39 0.44
CA ARG A 343 -0.83 10.15 0.51
C ARG A 343 -1.62 9.02 1.19
N SER A 344 -1.10 7.81 1.09
CA SER A 344 -1.58 6.57 1.72
C SER A 344 -0.66 6.12 2.85
N VAL A 345 -1.26 5.41 3.81
CA VAL A 345 -0.59 4.62 4.86
C VAL A 345 -1.01 3.16 4.68
N GLY A 346 -0.10 2.21 4.75
CA GLY A 346 -0.45 0.78 4.71
C GLY A 346 0.66 -0.11 5.27
N SER A 347 0.51 -1.43 5.23
CA SER A 347 1.48 -2.34 5.85
C SER A 347 2.47 -2.97 4.84
N ILE A 348 3.70 -3.29 5.25
CA ILE A 348 4.61 -4.15 4.47
C ILE A 348 4.25 -5.63 4.64
N TRP A 349 4.77 -6.52 3.78
CA TRP A 349 4.54 -7.97 3.81
C TRP A 349 3.07 -8.36 3.69
N TYR A 350 2.36 -7.69 2.78
CA TYR A 350 0.97 -8.07 2.52
C TYR A 350 0.86 -9.30 1.62
N PHE A 351 1.73 -9.42 0.61
CA PHE A 351 1.73 -10.52 -0.37
C PHE A 351 2.91 -11.49 -0.21
N GLY A 352 3.61 -11.44 0.92
CA GLY A 352 4.79 -12.24 1.20
C GLY A 352 5.04 -12.35 2.70
N ILE A 353 6.09 -13.10 3.07
CA ILE A 353 6.42 -13.35 4.47
C ILE A 353 7.93 -13.10 4.66
N PRO A 354 8.34 -12.52 5.81
CA PRO A 354 9.75 -12.39 6.17
C PRO A 354 10.58 -13.66 5.91
N PRO A 355 11.85 -13.55 5.52
CA PRO A 355 12.56 -12.31 5.22
C PRO A 355 12.33 -11.78 3.80
N ARG A 356 11.59 -12.52 2.96
CA ARG A 356 11.35 -12.17 1.55
C ARG A 356 10.22 -11.15 1.40
N GLY A 357 9.95 -10.74 0.16
CA GLY A 357 8.92 -9.75 -0.18
C GLY A 357 9.50 -8.36 -0.18
N THR A 358 10.22 -7.95 -1.24
CA THR A 358 10.55 -6.53 -1.38
C THR A 358 9.26 -5.76 -1.65
N GLU A 359 9.17 -4.53 -1.16
CA GLU A 359 7.98 -3.67 -1.32
C GLU A 359 8.34 -2.41 -2.12
N GLY A 360 9.55 -2.34 -2.68
CA GLY A 360 10.09 -1.21 -3.43
C GLY A 360 9.13 -0.70 -4.51
N TYR A 361 8.46 -1.61 -5.22
CA TYR A 361 7.50 -1.28 -6.28
C TYR A 361 6.26 -0.56 -5.75
N TYR A 362 5.79 -0.84 -4.53
CA TYR A 362 4.64 -0.13 -3.98
C TYR A 362 4.97 1.28 -3.52
N TYR A 363 6.18 1.52 -2.98
CA TYR A 363 6.61 2.89 -2.69
C TYR A 363 6.63 3.75 -3.97
N ARG A 364 7.11 3.18 -5.08
CA ARG A 364 7.10 3.85 -6.39
C ARG A 364 5.69 4.02 -6.93
N LEU A 365 4.84 2.99 -6.88
CA LEU A 365 3.44 3.06 -7.32
C LEU A 365 2.68 4.18 -6.62
N ASP A 366 2.84 4.30 -5.31
CA ASP A 366 2.20 5.35 -4.54
C ASP A 366 2.74 6.72 -4.85
N TYR A 367 4.06 6.84 -5.02
CA TYR A 367 4.66 8.09 -5.45
C TYR A 367 4.11 8.51 -6.83
N ALA A 368 3.87 7.56 -7.74
CA ALA A 368 3.24 7.80 -9.03
C ALA A 368 1.76 8.23 -8.92
N ILE A 369 1.03 7.74 -7.91
CA ILE A 369 -0.38 8.09 -7.67
C ILE A 369 -0.52 9.48 -7.00
N TYR A 370 0.27 9.74 -5.95
CA TYR A 370 0.07 10.90 -5.07
C TYR A 370 1.10 12.02 -5.26
N GLY A 371 2.26 11.73 -5.86
CA GLY A 371 3.41 12.64 -5.88
C GLY A 371 4.00 12.88 -4.48
N ALA A 372 3.76 11.97 -3.54
CA ALA A 372 4.18 12.07 -2.15
C ALA A 372 4.65 10.70 -1.62
N PRO A 373 5.53 10.64 -0.61
CA PRO A 373 5.98 9.38 -0.03
C PRO A 373 4.84 8.57 0.59
N ARG A 374 4.73 7.29 0.22
CA ARG A 374 3.92 6.32 0.98
C ARG A 374 4.55 6.09 2.33
N ILE A 375 3.72 6.06 3.36
CA ILE A 375 4.14 5.61 4.68
C ILE A 375 3.78 4.13 4.82
N ARG A 376 4.73 3.29 5.24
CA ARG A 376 4.47 1.87 5.53
C ARG A 376 4.81 1.50 6.97
N GLU A 377 3.97 0.67 7.57
CA GLU A 377 4.24 0.05 8.88
C GLU A 377 4.39 -1.47 8.76
N VAL A 378 4.95 -2.11 9.79
CA VAL A 378 4.96 -3.57 9.87
C VAL A 378 3.53 -4.10 9.95
N SER A 379 3.21 -5.09 9.13
CA SER A 379 1.92 -5.79 9.20
C SER A 379 1.74 -6.45 10.56
N ARG A 380 0.52 -6.37 11.09
CA ARG A 380 0.13 -7.08 12.31
C ARG A 380 -0.28 -8.54 12.05
N ASP A 381 0.00 -9.04 10.84
CA ASP A 381 -0.19 -10.43 10.47
C ASP A 381 0.51 -11.35 11.50
N PRO A 382 -0.18 -12.38 12.03
CA PRO A 382 0.37 -13.25 13.06
C PRO A 382 1.69 -13.93 12.68
N VAL A 383 1.89 -14.31 11.42
CA VAL A 383 3.12 -14.96 10.96
C VAL A 383 4.25 -13.95 10.88
N VAL A 384 3.98 -12.74 10.38
CA VAL A 384 4.96 -11.65 10.34
C VAL A 384 5.41 -11.29 11.74
N VAL A 385 4.47 -11.02 12.65
CA VAL A 385 4.79 -10.67 14.04
C VAL A 385 5.51 -11.81 14.76
N ALA A 386 5.06 -13.06 14.58
CA ALA A 386 5.74 -14.22 15.15
C ALA A 386 7.19 -14.35 14.65
N ALA A 387 7.44 -14.15 13.36
CA ALA A 387 8.79 -14.20 12.81
C ALA A 387 9.69 -13.11 13.40
N ILE A 388 9.20 -11.87 13.49
CA ILE A 388 9.95 -10.76 14.08
C ILE A 388 10.27 -11.03 15.55
N ASN A 389 9.30 -11.56 16.30
CA ASN A 389 9.43 -11.79 17.73
C ASN A 389 10.33 -13.00 18.05
N GLU A 390 10.21 -14.11 17.31
CA GLU A 390 11.03 -15.32 17.53
C GLU A 390 12.51 -15.06 17.22
N TYR A 391 12.78 -14.32 16.15
CA TYR A 391 14.13 -14.16 15.62
C TYR A 391 14.79 -12.84 15.96
N HIS A 392 14.08 -11.93 16.64
CA HIS A 392 14.59 -10.60 17.01
C HIS A 392 15.14 -9.84 15.79
N ALA A 393 14.28 -9.70 14.76
CA ALA A 393 14.69 -9.37 13.40
C ALA A 393 15.04 -7.87 13.18
N ASP A 394 15.85 -7.25 14.03
CA ASP A 394 16.18 -5.82 13.98
C ASP A 394 16.91 -5.42 12.69
N ASN A 395 17.84 -6.26 12.19
CA ASN A 395 18.51 -6.01 10.92
C ASN A 395 17.56 -6.12 9.73
N LEU A 396 16.58 -7.04 9.77
CA LEU A 396 15.52 -7.08 8.75
C LEU A 396 14.69 -5.79 8.73
N LEU A 397 14.34 -5.28 9.92
CA LEU A 397 13.61 -4.01 10.03
C LEU A 397 14.46 -2.84 9.53
N ALA A 398 15.78 -2.85 9.76
CA ALA A 398 16.71 -1.88 9.18
C ALA A 398 16.78 -1.96 7.65
N ILE A 399 16.77 -3.17 7.06
CA ILE A 399 16.65 -3.37 5.61
C ILE A 399 15.34 -2.77 5.10
N LYS A 400 14.22 -2.97 5.80
CA LYS A 400 12.92 -2.41 5.42
C LYS A 400 12.84 -0.89 5.53
N ASN A 401 13.50 -0.31 6.54
CA ASN A 401 13.68 1.12 6.67
C ASN A 401 14.47 1.69 5.47
N ALA A 402 15.61 1.07 5.12
CA ALA A 402 16.42 1.45 3.97
C ALA A 402 15.66 1.32 2.63
N GLU A 403 14.93 0.21 2.45
CA GLU A 403 14.05 -0.05 1.30
C GLU A 403 13.03 1.06 1.11
N ALA A 404 12.36 1.51 2.17
CA ALA A 404 11.38 2.59 2.10
C ALA A 404 12.02 3.88 1.57
N TYR A 405 13.10 4.35 2.19
CA TYR A 405 13.69 5.64 1.84
C TYR A 405 14.41 5.63 0.49
N ALA A 406 15.03 4.52 0.09
CA ALA A 406 15.63 4.37 -1.24
C ALA A 406 14.59 4.37 -2.37
N ASN A 407 13.32 4.09 -2.08
CA ASN A 407 12.22 4.04 -3.06
C ASN A 407 11.23 5.21 -2.93
N ARG A 408 11.66 6.35 -2.39
CA ARG A 408 10.83 7.56 -2.19
C ARG A 408 9.64 7.35 -1.25
N GLY A 409 9.77 6.44 -0.31
CA GLY A 409 8.80 6.14 0.74
C GLY A 409 9.23 6.63 2.12
N ALA A 410 8.47 6.20 3.13
CA ALA A 410 8.78 6.35 4.53
C ALA A 410 8.33 5.11 5.33
N TYR A 411 8.97 4.90 6.49
CA TYR A 411 8.74 3.75 7.36
C TYR A 411 8.26 4.20 8.74
N ILE A 412 7.21 3.55 9.27
CA ILE A 412 6.73 3.73 10.64
C ILE A 412 7.42 2.73 11.54
N GLU A 413 8.23 3.25 12.45
CA GLU A 413 8.85 2.47 13.51
C GLU A 413 7.85 2.12 14.60
N GLN A 414 7.89 0.88 15.10
CA GLN A 414 7.12 0.47 16.29
C GLN A 414 8.08 0.19 17.46
N GLY A 415 7.69 0.57 18.68
CA GLY A 415 8.52 0.34 19.87
C GLY A 415 8.43 -1.09 20.38
N TYR A 416 7.33 -1.75 20.04
CA TYR A 416 7.03 -3.14 20.31
C TYR A 416 6.10 -3.67 19.22
N TYR A 417 6.03 -4.99 19.05
CA TYR A 417 5.13 -5.65 18.10
C TYR A 417 4.15 -6.57 18.81
N LEU A 418 2.86 -6.45 18.48
CA LEU A 418 1.77 -7.29 18.97
C LEU A 418 1.06 -7.98 17.81
N VAL A 419 0.62 -9.22 18.03
CA VAL A 419 -0.25 -9.92 17.09
C VAL A 419 -1.64 -9.29 17.12
N GLU A 420 -2.21 -8.98 15.97
CA GLU A 420 -3.59 -8.47 15.89
C GLU A 420 -4.57 -9.46 16.55
N SER A 421 -5.55 -8.95 17.29
CA SER A 421 -6.57 -9.73 18.01
C SER A 421 -6.08 -10.58 19.21
N ALA A 422 -4.82 -10.49 19.66
CA ALA A 422 -4.41 -11.07 20.94
C ALA A 422 -4.96 -10.22 22.10
N TYR A 423 -5.68 -10.83 23.06
CA TYR A 423 -6.27 -10.13 24.21
C TYR A 423 -5.37 -10.19 25.47
N ASP A 424 -5.37 -9.08 26.22
CA ASP A 424 -4.79 -8.82 27.55
C ASP A 424 -3.38 -9.37 27.81
N GLU A 425 -3.25 -10.55 28.43
CA GLU A 425 -1.95 -11.07 28.92
C GLU A 425 -1.10 -11.72 27.81
N GLU A 426 -1.73 -12.19 26.72
CA GLU A 426 -1.04 -12.90 25.63
C GLU A 426 -0.38 -11.94 24.65
N ALA A 427 -1.00 -10.77 24.43
CA ALA A 427 -0.43 -9.68 23.65
C ALA A 427 0.84 -9.15 24.34
N GLU A 428 0.74 -8.75 25.61
CA GLU A 428 1.90 -8.29 26.39
C GLU A 428 3.01 -9.35 26.47
N ALA A 429 2.66 -10.63 26.64
CA ALA A 429 3.65 -11.72 26.64
C ALA A 429 4.32 -11.94 25.28
N SER A 430 3.69 -11.50 24.18
CA SER A 430 4.26 -11.56 22.83
C SER A 430 5.08 -10.32 22.46
N ALA A 431 5.07 -9.26 23.28
CA ALA A 431 5.72 -8.00 22.94
C ALA A 431 7.24 -8.15 22.84
N PHE A 432 7.79 -7.88 21.65
CA PHE A 432 9.23 -7.75 21.41
C PHE A 432 9.60 -6.28 21.26
N HIS A 433 10.50 -5.78 22.12
CA HIS A 433 11.06 -4.44 21.98
C HIS A 433 12.21 -4.43 20.99
N THR A 434 12.11 -3.56 20.00
CA THR A 434 13.13 -3.38 18.97
C THR A 434 14.37 -2.66 19.46
N ASP A 435 15.48 -2.81 18.75
CA ASP A 435 16.70 -2.05 19.01
C ASP A 435 16.55 -0.55 18.69
N VAL A 436 16.53 0.26 19.75
CA VAL A 436 16.47 1.73 19.68
C VAL A 436 17.75 2.32 19.07
N GLU A 437 18.92 1.70 19.25
CA GLU A 437 20.19 2.21 18.74
C GLU A 437 20.28 2.11 17.22
N THR A 438 19.92 0.94 16.65
CA THR A 438 19.81 0.76 15.19
C THR A 438 18.84 1.75 14.57
N LYS A 439 17.67 1.96 15.17
CA LYS A 439 16.70 2.95 14.69
C LYS A 439 17.22 4.38 14.77
N TYR A 440 17.86 4.74 15.87
CA TYR A 440 18.51 6.05 16.01
C TYR A 440 19.51 6.29 14.89
N LYS A 441 20.35 5.30 14.59
CA LYS A 441 21.40 5.37 13.57
C LYS A 441 20.80 5.62 12.19
N ASN A 442 19.82 4.81 11.79
CA ASN A 442 19.13 4.92 10.49
C ASN A 442 18.38 6.25 10.35
N ASN A 443 17.61 6.61 11.37
CA ASN A 443 16.85 7.86 11.37
C ASN A 443 17.76 9.10 11.41
N SER A 444 18.90 9.04 12.11
CA SER A 444 19.88 10.13 12.10
C SER A 444 20.48 10.32 10.72
N PHE A 445 20.92 9.24 10.07
CA PHE A 445 21.44 9.28 8.70
C PHE A 445 20.46 9.95 7.75
N TYR A 446 19.20 9.49 7.74
CA TYR A 446 18.17 10.07 6.90
C TYR A 446 17.94 11.58 7.15
N LEU A 447 17.84 11.98 8.42
CA LEU A 447 17.56 13.37 8.80
C LEU A 447 18.74 14.32 8.63
N GLU A 448 19.98 13.83 8.68
CA GLU A 448 21.20 14.61 8.50
C GLU A 448 21.53 14.82 7.01
N HIS A 449 21.05 13.93 6.14
CA HIS A 449 21.30 13.96 4.70
C HIS A 449 20.06 14.33 3.87
N LYS A 450 19.30 15.35 4.30
CA LYS A 450 18.01 15.75 3.69
C LYS A 450 18.03 15.98 2.18
N ALA A 451 19.14 16.45 1.62
CA ALA A 451 19.27 16.68 0.18
C ALA A 451 19.19 15.38 -0.65
N LEU A 452 19.60 14.24 -0.09
CA LEU A 452 19.47 12.91 -0.72
C LEU A 452 18.00 12.50 -0.85
N PHE A 453 17.20 12.90 0.13
CA PHE A 453 15.79 12.50 0.29
C PHE A 453 14.82 13.63 -0.06
N ASP A 454 15.30 14.68 -0.73
CA ASP A 454 14.45 15.72 -1.31
C ASP A 454 13.91 15.22 -2.66
N PHE A 455 12.80 14.48 -2.59
CA PHE A 455 12.20 13.84 -3.76
C PHE A 455 11.62 14.84 -4.75
N GLU A 456 11.39 16.09 -4.35
CA GLU A 456 10.96 17.17 -5.26
C GLU A 456 12.13 17.71 -6.10
N ALA A 457 13.36 17.62 -5.58
CA ALA A 457 14.57 18.11 -6.23
C ALA A 457 15.29 17.05 -7.09
N THR A 458 14.87 15.79 -7.01
CA THR A 458 15.49 14.67 -7.71
C THR A 458 14.55 13.99 -8.71
N THR A 459 15.11 13.44 -9.78
CA THR A 459 14.38 12.67 -10.79
C THR A 459 14.93 11.25 -10.87
N SER A 460 14.04 10.27 -11.08
CA SER A 460 14.44 8.88 -11.35
C SER A 460 15.31 8.81 -12.60
N MET A 461 16.34 7.96 -12.58
CA MET A 461 17.17 7.66 -13.75
C MET A 461 16.65 6.44 -14.55
N ALA A 462 15.47 5.92 -14.20
CA ALA A 462 14.84 4.79 -14.86
C ALA A 462 14.68 5.04 -16.37
N ARG A 463 15.03 4.02 -17.17
CA ARG A 463 14.74 3.98 -18.63
C ARG A 463 13.59 3.06 -18.98
N ALA A 464 13.15 2.27 -18.02
CA ALA A 464 12.04 1.35 -18.12
C ALA A 464 10.89 1.79 -17.22
N ALA A 465 9.66 1.45 -17.61
CA ALA A 465 8.49 1.63 -16.77
C ALA A 465 7.61 0.38 -16.73
N VAL A 466 6.85 0.23 -15.65
CA VAL A 466 5.87 -0.85 -15.47
C VAL A 466 4.48 -0.24 -15.30
N LEU A 467 3.54 -0.63 -16.17
CA LEU A 467 2.17 -0.12 -16.15
C LEU A 467 1.32 -0.84 -15.08
N TYR A 468 0.61 -0.06 -14.26
CA TYR A 468 -0.41 -0.53 -13.33
C TYR A 468 -1.79 0.03 -13.76
N ALA A 469 -2.65 -0.83 -14.32
CA ALA A 469 -3.87 -0.42 -14.99
C ALA A 469 -5.13 -0.65 -14.13
N SER A 470 -5.82 0.43 -13.80
CA SER A 470 -7.04 0.40 -12.98
C SER A 470 -8.14 -0.50 -13.57
N SER A 471 -8.35 -0.44 -14.89
CA SER A 471 -9.30 -1.31 -15.60
C SER A 471 -8.92 -2.80 -15.54
N SER A 472 -7.63 -3.12 -15.52
CA SER A 472 -7.18 -4.51 -15.39
C SER A 472 -7.34 -5.03 -13.96
N ILE A 473 -7.13 -4.17 -12.95
CA ILE A 473 -7.48 -4.48 -11.55
C ILE A 473 -8.99 -4.74 -11.38
N LYS A 474 -9.84 -3.92 -12.01
CA LYS A 474 -11.30 -4.14 -12.02
C LYS A 474 -11.67 -5.51 -12.58
N ASN A 475 -11.08 -5.87 -13.71
CA ASN A 475 -11.40 -7.09 -14.42
C ASN A 475 -10.85 -8.34 -13.73
N ASN A 476 -9.59 -8.29 -13.30
CA ASN A 476 -8.93 -9.40 -12.62
C ASN A 476 -7.78 -8.87 -11.74
N LEU A 477 -8.13 -8.48 -10.51
CA LEU A 477 -7.21 -8.02 -9.46
C LEU A 477 -6.01 -8.96 -9.32
N TYR A 478 -6.25 -10.27 -9.23
CA TYR A 478 -5.24 -11.28 -8.96
C TYR A 478 -4.19 -11.33 -10.07
N ASN A 479 -4.62 -11.53 -11.31
CA ASN A 479 -3.71 -11.68 -12.45
C ASN A 479 -2.89 -10.41 -12.70
N HIS A 480 -3.50 -9.23 -12.57
CA HIS A 480 -2.77 -7.99 -12.80
C HIS A 480 -1.78 -7.70 -11.68
N THR A 481 -2.18 -7.84 -10.40
CA THR A 481 -1.32 -7.54 -9.24
C THR A 481 -0.12 -8.46 -9.18
N ILE A 482 -0.33 -9.76 -9.36
CA ILE A 482 0.75 -10.75 -9.26
C ILE A 482 1.72 -10.63 -10.44
N ALA A 483 1.22 -10.39 -11.66
CA ALA A 483 2.09 -10.11 -12.80
C ALA A 483 2.88 -8.80 -12.61
N PHE A 484 2.25 -7.77 -12.05
CA PHE A 484 2.91 -6.50 -11.76
C PHE A 484 4.03 -6.66 -10.73
N ASN A 485 3.74 -7.30 -9.59
CA ASN A 485 4.75 -7.55 -8.56
C ASN A 485 5.87 -8.44 -9.10
N GLY A 486 5.53 -9.48 -9.86
CA GLY A 486 6.51 -10.41 -10.42
C GLY A 486 7.51 -9.76 -11.37
N ILE A 487 7.05 -8.91 -12.31
CA ILE A 487 7.99 -8.22 -13.19
C ILE A 487 8.82 -7.21 -12.42
N CYS A 488 8.24 -6.54 -11.42
CA CYS A 488 8.95 -5.61 -10.55
C CYS A 488 10.09 -6.31 -9.78
N GLU A 489 9.84 -7.50 -9.22
CA GLU A 489 10.88 -8.31 -8.56
C GLU A 489 11.96 -8.77 -9.54
N ILE A 490 11.59 -9.27 -10.73
CA ILE A 490 12.57 -9.65 -11.76
C ILE A 490 13.47 -8.47 -12.12
N LEU A 491 12.91 -7.26 -12.29
CA LEU A 491 13.68 -6.07 -12.62
C LEU A 491 14.61 -5.65 -11.48
N THR A 492 14.17 -5.78 -10.22
CA THR A 492 15.01 -5.56 -9.04
C THR A 492 16.21 -6.51 -9.02
N ASP A 493 15.97 -7.82 -9.21
CA ASP A 493 17.03 -8.86 -9.23
C ASP A 493 18.02 -8.67 -10.39
N LEU A 494 17.57 -8.05 -11.48
CA LEU A 494 18.39 -7.71 -12.66
C LEU A 494 19.04 -6.34 -12.58
N HIS A 495 18.91 -5.61 -11.46
CA HIS A 495 19.46 -4.27 -11.26
C HIS A 495 18.95 -3.24 -12.28
N VAL A 496 17.73 -3.44 -12.78
CA VAL A 496 17.09 -2.54 -13.73
C VAL A 496 16.12 -1.67 -12.97
N GLN A 497 16.50 -0.41 -12.74
CA GLN A 497 15.59 0.57 -12.17
C GLN A 497 14.43 0.86 -13.13
N TYR A 498 13.24 0.91 -12.56
CA TYR A 498 12.00 1.21 -13.26
C TYR A 498 11.16 2.20 -12.47
N ASP A 499 10.39 3.00 -13.21
CA ASP A 499 9.28 3.75 -12.66
C ASP A 499 7.98 2.95 -12.82
N THR A 500 7.00 3.25 -11.98
CA THR A 500 5.65 2.72 -12.10
C THR A 500 4.74 3.78 -12.72
N ILE A 501 3.83 3.35 -13.59
CA ILE A 501 2.84 4.23 -14.20
C ILE A 501 1.46 3.73 -13.79
N PHE A 502 0.80 4.44 -12.89
CA PHE A 502 -0.62 4.21 -12.62
C PHE A 502 -1.47 4.84 -13.73
N VAL A 503 -2.42 4.08 -14.30
CA VAL A 503 -3.38 4.60 -15.27
C VAL A 503 -4.82 4.37 -14.82
N GLY A 504 -5.58 5.46 -14.76
CA GLY A 504 -7.02 5.42 -14.52
C GLY A 504 -7.79 4.87 -15.72
N ASP A 505 -9.07 4.58 -15.52
CA ASP A 505 -9.94 3.95 -16.53
C ASP A 505 -11.00 4.92 -17.08
N GLY A 506 -10.93 6.20 -16.71
CA GLY A 506 -11.96 7.20 -17.02
C GLY A 506 -13.25 7.06 -16.20
N ILE A 507 -13.36 6.02 -15.37
CA ILE A 507 -14.55 5.73 -14.54
C ILE A 507 -14.27 6.12 -13.08
N SER A 508 -13.23 5.52 -12.48
CA SER A 508 -12.84 5.76 -11.08
C SER A 508 -11.74 6.81 -10.98
N ASN A 509 -10.85 6.87 -11.98
CA ASN A 509 -9.78 7.87 -12.07
C ASN A 509 -9.66 8.36 -13.52
N GLU A 510 -9.11 9.56 -13.68
CA GLU A 510 -8.79 10.11 -15.00
C GLU A 510 -7.83 9.19 -15.76
N ASP A 511 -8.11 8.94 -17.03
CA ASP A 511 -7.19 8.23 -17.93
C ASP A 511 -6.11 9.21 -18.39
N THR A 512 -4.92 9.09 -17.81
CA THR A 512 -3.79 10.00 -18.01
C THR A 512 -2.72 9.42 -18.94
N LEU A 513 -2.92 8.21 -19.48
CA LEU A 513 -1.91 7.59 -20.32
C LEU A 513 -1.79 8.34 -21.66
N SER A 514 -0.58 8.76 -22.00
CA SER A 514 -0.31 9.49 -23.23
C SER A 514 1.04 9.12 -23.82
N GLY A 515 1.23 9.48 -25.10
CA GLY A 515 2.52 9.34 -25.77
C GLY A 515 3.63 10.13 -25.07
N ASP A 516 3.32 11.30 -24.49
CA ASP A 516 4.29 12.10 -23.75
C ASP A 516 4.79 11.35 -22.52
N VAL A 517 3.89 10.77 -21.71
CA VAL A 517 4.25 9.93 -20.55
C VAL A 517 5.13 8.76 -20.98
N LEU A 518 4.69 7.98 -21.98
CA LEU A 518 5.42 6.80 -22.44
C LEU A 518 6.78 7.14 -23.06
N SER A 519 6.91 8.29 -23.72
CA SER A 519 8.14 8.71 -24.42
C SER A 519 9.32 9.02 -23.49
N HIS A 520 9.09 9.14 -22.18
CA HIS A 520 10.17 9.23 -21.18
C HIS A 520 10.94 7.91 -21.02
N TYR A 521 10.37 6.80 -21.48
CA TYR A 521 10.92 5.45 -21.31
C TYR A 521 11.27 4.84 -22.66
N GLU A 522 12.36 4.07 -22.69
CA GLU A 522 12.76 3.29 -23.86
C GLU A 522 12.02 1.94 -23.91
N LEU A 523 11.63 1.43 -22.74
CA LEU A 523 10.94 0.16 -22.56
C LEU A 523 9.77 0.30 -21.58
N VAL A 524 8.60 -0.15 -21.99
CA VAL A 524 7.40 -0.19 -21.13
C VAL A 524 6.89 -1.61 -20.99
N PHE A 525 6.81 -2.09 -19.76
CA PHE A 525 6.23 -3.38 -19.42
C PHE A 525 4.73 -3.27 -19.21
N LEU A 526 4.00 -4.22 -19.80
CA LEU A 526 2.54 -4.36 -19.66
C LEU A 526 2.22 -5.70 -18.98
N PRO A 527 2.28 -5.77 -17.64
CA PRO A 527 2.00 -6.99 -16.89
C PRO A 527 0.49 -7.26 -16.86
N ASN A 528 0.03 -8.29 -17.57
CA ASN A 528 -1.34 -8.79 -17.59
C ASN A 528 -2.40 -7.67 -17.65
N THR A 529 -2.23 -6.79 -18.64
CA THR A 529 -3.08 -5.62 -18.88
C THR A 529 -4.27 -5.99 -19.76
N ALA A 530 -5.02 -7.02 -19.35
CA ALA A 530 -6.10 -7.60 -20.14
C ALA A 530 -7.18 -6.57 -20.52
N SER A 531 -7.44 -5.60 -19.64
CA SER A 531 -8.43 -4.54 -19.82
C SER A 531 -7.77 -3.17 -19.91
N LEU A 532 -7.98 -2.46 -21.02
CA LEU A 532 -7.46 -1.13 -21.30
C LEU A 532 -8.55 -0.31 -21.99
N THR A 533 -8.53 1.01 -21.85
CA THR A 533 -9.39 1.91 -22.65
C THR A 533 -8.91 1.96 -24.11
N ASP A 534 -9.75 2.41 -25.03
CA ASP A 534 -9.31 2.59 -26.42
C ASP A 534 -8.25 3.69 -26.56
N SER A 535 -8.34 4.77 -25.77
CA SER A 535 -7.31 5.82 -25.69
C SER A 535 -5.96 5.27 -25.21
N GLN A 536 -5.95 4.38 -24.22
CA GLN A 536 -4.72 3.73 -23.75
C GLN A 536 -4.09 2.87 -24.83
N VAL A 537 -4.89 2.08 -25.55
CA VAL A 537 -4.37 1.26 -26.66
C VAL A 537 -3.82 2.14 -27.78
N GLU A 538 -4.51 3.23 -28.12
CA GLU A 538 -4.01 4.21 -29.10
C GLU A 538 -2.68 4.82 -28.66
N ALA A 539 -2.54 5.21 -27.39
CA ALA A 539 -1.31 5.76 -26.83
C ALA A 539 -0.14 4.74 -26.89
N ILE A 540 -0.39 3.48 -26.53
CA ILE A 540 0.61 2.40 -26.60
C ILE A 540 1.04 2.15 -28.05
N LEU A 541 0.09 2.04 -28.98
CA LEU A 541 0.41 1.84 -30.40
C LEU A 541 1.17 3.04 -30.99
N ALA A 542 0.79 4.26 -30.62
CA ALA A 542 1.49 5.48 -31.04
C ALA A 542 2.94 5.52 -30.51
N TYR A 543 3.15 5.14 -29.24
CA TYR A 543 4.47 5.03 -28.63
C TYR A 543 5.36 4.03 -29.35
N VAL A 544 4.88 2.80 -29.60
CA VAL A 544 5.65 1.80 -30.35
C VAL A 544 5.91 2.29 -31.77
N ASN A 545 4.91 2.85 -32.45
CA ASN A 545 5.09 3.38 -33.80
C ASN A 545 6.16 4.49 -33.87
N ALA A 546 6.30 5.29 -32.81
CA ALA A 546 7.30 6.35 -32.70
C ALA A 546 8.73 5.84 -32.44
N GLY A 547 8.92 4.56 -32.10
CA GLY A 547 10.23 3.97 -31.82
C GLY A 547 10.37 3.39 -30.41
N GLY A 548 9.33 3.48 -29.57
CA GLY A 548 9.32 2.88 -28.24
C GLY A 548 9.28 1.35 -28.27
N THR A 549 9.67 0.74 -27.17
CA THR A 549 9.60 -0.71 -27.00
C THR A 549 8.56 -1.09 -25.94
N VAL A 550 7.70 -2.05 -26.26
CA VAL A 550 6.74 -2.61 -25.31
C VAL A 550 7.06 -4.08 -25.05
N ALA A 551 7.07 -4.49 -23.78
CA ALA A 551 7.15 -5.87 -23.36
C ALA A 551 5.88 -6.26 -22.60
N ALA A 552 5.00 -6.98 -23.27
CA ALA A 552 3.72 -7.37 -22.72
C ALA A 552 3.76 -8.80 -22.18
N LEU A 553 3.30 -9.00 -20.94
CA LEU A 553 3.38 -10.26 -20.23
C LEU A 553 1.95 -10.76 -19.99
N GLY A 554 1.57 -11.90 -20.58
CA GLY A 554 0.20 -12.41 -20.45
C GLY A 554 -0.81 -11.72 -21.37
N GLU A 555 -2.02 -11.47 -20.87
CA GLU A 555 -3.10 -10.88 -21.68
C GLU A 555 -2.98 -9.36 -21.77
N VAL A 556 -3.36 -8.80 -22.94
CA VAL A 556 -3.16 -7.37 -23.25
C VAL A 556 -4.31 -6.86 -24.09
N GLY A 557 -5.07 -5.91 -23.56
CA GLY A 557 -6.10 -5.15 -24.28
C GLY A 557 -7.15 -6.00 -24.99
N ILE A 558 -7.50 -7.18 -24.45
CA ILE A 558 -8.56 -8.05 -24.98
C ILE A 558 -9.96 -7.55 -24.56
N MET A 559 -10.02 -6.76 -23.50
CA MET A 559 -11.24 -6.15 -22.94
C MET A 559 -11.11 -4.63 -22.83
N ASN A 560 -12.24 -3.95 -22.74
CA ASN A 560 -12.33 -2.52 -22.44
C ASN A 560 -12.44 -2.28 -20.91
N GLU A 561 -12.58 -1.02 -20.50
CA GLU A 561 -12.69 -0.57 -19.11
C GLU A 561 -13.94 -1.08 -18.36
N GLU A 562 -14.95 -1.56 -19.09
CA GLU A 562 -16.11 -2.24 -18.53
C GLU A 562 -15.93 -3.76 -18.41
N GLY A 563 -14.78 -4.32 -18.81
CA GLY A 563 -14.54 -5.77 -18.81
C GLY A 563 -15.24 -6.48 -19.97
N ILE A 564 -15.64 -5.76 -21.02
CA ILE A 564 -16.30 -6.31 -22.20
C ILE A 564 -15.23 -6.66 -23.24
N GLU A 565 -15.28 -7.88 -23.79
CA GLU A 565 -14.39 -8.28 -24.89
C GLU A 565 -14.53 -7.34 -26.10
N VAL A 566 -13.40 -6.84 -26.59
CA VAL A 566 -13.34 -5.92 -27.73
C VAL A 566 -12.37 -6.40 -28.79
N LYS A 567 -12.65 -6.07 -30.05
CA LYS A 567 -11.80 -6.45 -31.18
C LYS A 567 -10.83 -5.33 -31.52
N ARG A 568 -9.56 -5.52 -31.17
CA ARG A 568 -8.47 -4.59 -31.46
C ARG A 568 -7.50 -5.20 -32.48
N PRO A 569 -7.79 -5.14 -33.80
CA PRO A 569 -7.08 -5.93 -34.80
C PRO A 569 -5.59 -5.59 -34.91
N GLU A 570 -5.21 -4.33 -34.69
CA GLU A 570 -3.81 -3.89 -34.72
C GLU A 570 -3.03 -4.50 -33.55
N LEU A 571 -3.48 -4.29 -32.31
CA LEU A 571 -2.88 -4.89 -31.12
C LEU A 571 -2.90 -6.43 -31.19
N SER A 572 -4.01 -7.02 -31.64
CA SER A 572 -4.17 -8.47 -31.81
C SER A 572 -3.22 -9.07 -32.87
N ALA A 573 -2.69 -8.26 -33.79
CA ALA A 573 -1.69 -8.73 -34.75
C ALA A 573 -0.31 -8.83 -34.09
N LEU A 574 0.02 -7.86 -33.21
CA LEU A 574 1.30 -7.80 -32.49
C LEU A 574 1.45 -8.93 -31.46
N THR A 575 0.35 -9.33 -30.82
CA THR A 575 0.33 -10.38 -29.80
C THR A 575 0.33 -11.81 -30.37
N ARG A 576 0.29 -12.02 -31.69
CA ARG A 576 0.33 -13.37 -32.30
C ARG A 576 1.72 -14.00 -32.31
N GLN A 577 2.75 -13.19 -32.15
CA GLN A 577 4.14 -13.61 -32.20
C GLN A 577 4.83 -13.14 -30.92
N ARG A 578 5.91 -13.83 -30.55
CA ARG A 578 6.74 -13.43 -29.41
C ARG A 578 7.39 -12.06 -29.60
N TYR A 579 7.66 -11.70 -30.85
CA TYR A 579 8.26 -10.43 -31.25
C TYR A 579 7.60 -9.94 -32.53
N SER A 580 7.26 -8.66 -32.56
CA SER A 580 6.73 -7.95 -33.72
C SER A 580 7.37 -6.57 -33.82
N GLU A 581 7.64 -6.11 -35.04
CA GLU A 581 7.95 -4.70 -35.31
C GLU A 581 6.64 -3.95 -35.60
N TYR A 582 6.53 -2.72 -35.09
CA TYR A 582 5.38 -1.84 -35.38
C TYR A 582 5.85 -0.41 -35.55
N GLY A 583 5.67 0.15 -36.74
CA GLY A 583 6.28 1.43 -37.10
C GLY A 583 7.80 1.38 -36.98
N ASN A 584 8.37 2.25 -36.13
CA ASN A 584 9.82 2.28 -35.85
C ASN A 584 10.23 1.55 -34.57
N GLY A 585 9.28 0.98 -33.83
CA GLY A 585 9.53 0.36 -32.52
C GLY A 585 9.26 -1.13 -32.50
N GLN A 586 9.29 -1.67 -31.29
CA GLN A 586 9.31 -3.10 -31.02
C GLN A 586 8.20 -3.50 -30.04
N PHE A 587 7.60 -4.66 -30.27
CA PHE A 587 6.59 -5.24 -29.40
C PHE A 587 6.94 -6.69 -29.08
N TYR A 588 7.29 -6.95 -27.83
CA TYR A 588 7.50 -8.28 -27.28
C TYR A 588 6.23 -8.75 -26.56
N HIS A 589 5.88 -10.02 -26.76
CA HIS A 589 4.76 -10.65 -26.07
C HIS A 589 5.21 -11.98 -25.50
N LEU A 590 5.39 -12.01 -24.18
CA LEU A 590 5.98 -13.12 -23.45
C LEU A 590 4.87 -13.88 -22.71
N ARG A 591 4.82 -15.19 -22.93
CA ARG A 591 3.87 -16.13 -22.34
C ARG A 591 4.58 -17.34 -21.77
N VAL A 592 3.96 -17.99 -20.80
CA VAL A 592 4.54 -19.13 -20.07
C VAL A 592 4.79 -20.35 -20.99
N ASP A 593 3.98 -20.54 -22.03
CA ASP A 593 4.13 -21.64 -22.99
C ASP A 593 5.44 -21.63 -23.79
N VAL A 594 6.19 -20.53 -23.73
CA VAL A 594 7.55 -20.40 -24.28
C VAL A 594 8.58 -21.13 -23.42
N PHE A 595 8.33 -21.29 -22.12
CA PHE A 595 9.20 -21.95 -21.17
C PHE A 595 8.67 -23.36 -20.91
N GLN A 596 9.48 -24.39 -21.16
CA GLN A 596 9.16 -25.77 -20.78
C GLN A 596 9.29 -25.91 -19.25
N ALA A 597 8.44 -25.24 -18.49
CA ALA A 597 8.52 -25.30 -17.04
C ALA A 597 8.25 -26.73 -16.55
N ASP A 598 9.07 -27.17 -15.60
CA ASP A 598 9.07 -28.53 -15.08
C ASP A 598 7.85 -28.86 -14.19
N SER A 599 6.95 -27.90 -13.96
CA SER A 599 5.80 -28.05 -13.06
C SER A 599 4.47 -27.63 -13.71
N VAL A 600 3.40 -28.30 -13.26
CA VAL A 600 2.01 -27.98 -13.57
C VAL A 600 1.70 -26.62 -12.94
N PHE A 601 1.58 -25.58 -13.76
CA PHE A 601 1.04 -24.29 -13.35
C PHE A 601 -0.39 -24.45 -12.82
N ASP A 602 -0.84 -23.53 -11.97
CA ASP A 602 -2.27 -23.26 -11.92
C ASP A 602 -2.73 -23.00 -13.36
N GLU A 603 -3.79 -23.68 -13.81
CA GLU A 603 -4.30 -23.57 -15.20
C GLU A 603 -4.66 -22.12 -15.57
N GLU A 604 -4.71 -21.22 -14.60
CA GLU A 604 -5.09 -19.81 -14.73
C GLU A 604 -3.90 -18.84 -14.84
N ILE A 605 -2.67 -19.31 -14.59
CA ILE A 605 -1.46 -18.49 -14.70
C ILE A 605 -0.86 -18.68 -16.08
N HIS A 606 -0.89 -17.61 -16.86
CA HIS A 606 -0.49 -17.63 -18.28
C HIS A 606 0.73 -16.74 -18.58
N ASP A 607 1.26 -16.03 -17.58
CA ASP A 607 2.38 -15.10 -17.74
C ASP A 607 3.56 -15.42 -16.81
N ILE A 608 4.76 -15.09 -17.30
CA ILE A 608 6.04 -15.47 -16.68
C ILE A 608 6.33 -14.69 -15.40
N ALA A 609 5.79 -13.48 -15.27
CA ALA A 609 5.98 -12.65 -14.10
C ALA A 609 5.20 -13.21 -12.92
N SER A 610 3.95 -13.61 -13.15
CA SER A 610 3.12 -14.24 -12.14
C SER A 610 3.74 -15.52 -11.59
N ALA A 611 4.29 -16.36 -12.48
CA ALA A 611 5.00 -17.57 -12.08
C ALA A 611 6.25 -17.25 -11.24
N TYR A 612 7.00 -16.21 -11.64
CA TYR A 612 8.17 -15.76 -10.89
C TYR A 612 7.81 -15.24 -9.50
N PHE A 613 6.75 -14.45 -9.38
CA PHE A 613 6.32 -13.90 -8.10
C PHE A 613 5.92 -15.01 -7.12
N GLN A 614 5.18 -16.02 -7.60
CA GLN A 614 4.86 -17.18 -6.77
C GLN A 614 6.12 -17.92 -6.31
N TYR A 615 7.09 -18.16 -7.21
CA TYR A 615 8.38 -18.69 -6.81
C TYR A 615 9.06 -17.86 -5.71
N TYR A 616 9.03 -16.54 -5.88
CA TYR A 616 9.70 -15.60 -4.99
C TYR A 616 9.09 -15.63 -3.57
N ILE A 617 7.76 -15.56 -3.46
CA ILE A 617 7.05 -15.49 -2.16
C ILE A 617 6.81 -16.86 -1.52
N GLU A 618 6.63 -17.94 -2.31
CA GLU A 618 6.31 -19.28 -1.79
C GLU A 618 7.55 -20.12 -1.47
N ASN A 619 8.72 -19.76 -1.98
CA ASN A 619 9.98 -20.36 -1.56
C ASN A 619 10.42 -19.73 -0.22
N SER A 620 9.51 -19.82 0.76
CA SER A 620 9.66 -19.31 2.10
C SER A 620 10.87 -19.94 2.78
N ASP A 621 11.57 -19.14 3.58
CA ASP A 621 12.66 -19.63 4.41
C ASP A 621 12.22 -20.88 5.21
N PRO A 622 13.01 -21.98 5.24
CA PRO A 622 12.66 -23.20 5.97
C PRO A 622 12.27 -22.99 7.44
N SER A 623 12.75 -21.92 8.08
CA SER A 623 12.39 -21.55 9.45
C SER A 623 10.99 -20.97 9.57
N ILE A 624 10.51 -20.31 8.52
CA ILE A 624 9.11 -19.91 8.43
C ILE A 624 8.21 -21.11 8.14
N ALA A 625 8.69 -22.13 7.43
CA ALA A 625 7.89 -23.33 7.16
C ALA A 625 7.38 -24.01 8.46
N SER A 626 8.14 -23.94 9.56
CA SER A 626 7.66 -24.41 10.87
C SER A 626 6.57 -23.53 11.50
N LEU A 627 6.56 -22.22 11.23
CA LEU A 627 5.51 -21.30 11.64
C LEU A 627 4.26 -21.46 10.75
N LEU A 628 4.46 -21.70 9.44
CA LEU A 628 3.40 -21.95 8.47
C LEU A 628 2.70 -23.31 8.64
N TYR A 629 3.39 -24.32 9.17
CA TYR A 629 2.78 -25.62 9.53
C TYR A 629 1.63 -25.48 10.55
N LEU A 630 1.49 -24.31 11.19
CA LEU A 630 0.35 -23.95 12.03
C LEU A 630 -0.96 -23.73 11.23
N TYR A 631 -0.89 -23.64 9.89
CA TYR A 631 -2.01 -23.36 8.99
C TYR A 631 -2.46 -24.55 8.11
N ASP A 632 -1.94 -25.77 8.34
CA ASP A 632 -2.35 -27.02 7.64
C ASP A 632 -2.23 -26.93 6.09
N GLU A 633 -1.20 -26.24 5.59
CA GLU A 633 -0.97 -26.04 4.15
C GLU A 633 -0.08 -27.15 3.54
N GLU A 634 -0.49 -27.74 2.41
CA GLU A 634 0.38 -28.65 1.66
C GLU A 634 1.46 -27.88 0.90
N PRO A 635 2.73 -28.35 0.88
CA PRO A 635 3.80 -27.70 0.14
C PRO A 635 3.49 -27.68 -1.37
N ILE A 636 3.59 -26.49 -1.96
CA ILE A 636 3.27 -26.26 -3.37
C ILE A 636 4.49 -26.52 -4.24
N ASN A 637 4.24 -27.05 -5.44
CA ASN A 637 5.23 -27.07 -6.51
C ASN A 637 5.53 -25.62 -6.96
N HIS A 638 6.56 -25.00 -6.39
CA HIS A 638 7.13 -23.76 -6.86
C HIS A 638 7.97 -23.99 -8.14
N LEU A 639 8.28 -22.93 -8.87
CA LEU A 639 9.26 -23.01 -9.95
C LEU A 639 10.60 -23.50 -9.41
N SER A 640 11.34 -24.27 -10.20
CA SER A 640 12.74 -24.54 -9.88
C SER A 640 13.56 -23.26 -10.00
N GLU A 641 14.61 -23.13 -9.18
CA GLU A 641 15.60 -22.04 -9.32
C GLU A 641 16.23 -22.02 -10.74
N GLU A 642 16.32 -23.17 -11.41
CA GLU A 642 16.71 -23.25 -12.82
C GLU A 642 15.74 -22.50 -13.74
N THR A 643 14.42 -22.69 -13.53
CA THR A 643 13.40 -21.98 -14.31
C THR A 643 13.36 -20.50 -13.98
N ALA A 644 13.45 -20.13 -12.69
CA ALA A 644 13.53 -18.73 -12.26
C ALA A 644 14.72 -18.01 -12.92
N ARG A 645 15.90 -18.66 -12.94
CA ARG A 645 17.08 -18.15 -13.63
C ARG A 645 16.88 -18.01 -15.14
N ALA A 646 16.21 -18.98 -15.78
CA ALA A 646 15.92 -18.90 -17.21
C ALA A 646 15.00 -17.71 -17.55
N ILE A 647 14.01 -17.43 -16.68
CA ILE A 647 13.15 -16.24 -16.79
C ILE A 647 13.99 -14.97 -16.67
N ARG A 648 14.83 -14.86 -15.62
CA ARG A 648 15.74 -13.70 -15.44
C ARG A 648 16.63 -13.48 -16.66
N GLN A 649 17.22 -14.54 -17.22
CA GLN A 649 18.06 -14.46 -18.41
C GLN A 649 17.30 -13.98 -19.66
N GLU A 650 16.08 -14.46 -19.87
CA GLU A 650 15.24 -14.02 -20.98
C GLU A 650 14.86 -12.55 -20.88
N ILE A 651 14.41 -12.11 -19.70
CA ILE A 651 14.07 -10.71 -19.45
C ILE A 651 15.32 -9.82 -19.57
N SER A 652 16.46 -10.26 -19.03
CA SER A 652 17.72 -9.54 -19.15
C SER A 652 18.12 -9.33 -20.62
N ALA A 653 18.04 -10.38 -21.45
CA ALA A 653 18.32 -10.29 -22.88
C ALA A 653 17.33 -9.38 -23.63
N LEU A 654 16.05 -9.36 -23.25
CA LEU A 654 15.09 -8.42 -23.80
C LEU A 654 15.51 -6.98 -23.48
N ILE A 655 15.82 -6.71 -22.22
CA ILE A 655 16.19 -5.37 -21.75
C ILE A 655 17.43 -4.88 -22.47
N ASP A 656 18.48 -5.70 -22.58
CA ASP A 656 19.73 -5.34 -23.27
C ASP A 656 19.53 -4.98 -24.74
N ASN A 657 18.49 -5.53 -25.38
CA ASN A 657 18.13 -5.20 -26.77
C ASN A 657 17.19 -3.97 -26.87
N SER A 658 16.53 -3.60 -25.77
CA SER A 658 15.44 -2.61 -25.76
C SER A 658 15.85 -1.27 -25.19
N ILE A 659 16.77 -1.26 -24.22
CA ILE A 659 17.30 -0.02 -23.63
C ILE A 659 18.73 0.23 -24.12
N SER A 660 19.09 1.49 -24.31
CA SER A 660 20.40 1.85 -24.85
C SER A 660 21.55 1.68 -23.86
N ALA A 661 21.25 1.67 -22.56
CA ALA A 661 22.21 1.44 -21.49
C ALA A 661 21.50 1.07 -20.18
N ARG A 662 21.99 0.05 -19.48
CA ARG A 662 21.66 -0.14 -18.05
C ARG A 662 22.32 0.94 -17.21
N ILE A 663 21.66 1.33 -16.11
CA ILE A 663 22.22 2.26 -15.12
C ILE A 663 23.48 1.62 -14.50
N VAL A 664 23.41 0.33 -14.16
CA VAL A 664 24.53 -0.47 -13.64
C VAL A 664 24.94 -1.52 -14.67
N GLN A 665 26.25 -1.74 -14.88
CA GLN A 665 26.73 -2.87 -15.69
C GLN A 665 26.65 -4.18 -14.87
N ASP A 666 26.02 -5.24 -15.42
CA ASP A 666 25.68 -6.56 -14.79
C ASP A 666 26.87 -7.26 -14.08
N THR A 667 27.24 -6.82 -12.89
CA THR A 667 28.28 -7.45 -12.06
C THR A 667 27.88 -7.62 -10.59
N LEU A 668 26.67 -7.23 -10.22
CA LEU A 668 26.20 -7.26 -8.84
C LEU A 668 25.50 -8.59 -8.50
N SER A 669 25.53 -8.95 -7.22
CA SER A 669 24.71 -10.04 -6.67
C SER A 669 23.23 -9.70 -6.83
N GLU A 670 22.36 -10.69 -7.09
CA GLU A 670 20.91 -10.51 -7.11
C GLU A 670 20.36 -10.05 -5.74
N ASN A 671 21.12 -10.27 -4.66
CA ASN A 671 20.80 -9.79 -3.31
C ASN A 671 21.06 -8.28 -3.12
N ILE A 672 21.64 -7.57 -4.10
CA ILE A 672 21.88 -6.12 -3.98
C ILE A 672 20.87 -5.38 -4.85
N CYS A 673 20.05 -4.52 -4.24
CA CYS A 673 19.18 -3.61 -4.98
C CYS A 673 19.88 -2.28 -5.23
N VAL A 674 19.63 -1.67 -6.39
CA VAL A 674 20.19 -0.38 -6.78
C VAL A 674 19.11 0.60 -7.20
N GLN A 675 19.08 1.79 -6.58
CA GLN A 675 18.22 2.91 -6.98
C GLN A 675 19.05 4.16 -7.22
N ALA A 676 18.90 4.79 -8.39
CA ALA A 676 19.64 5.98 -8.78
C ALA A 676 18.72 7.17 -9.07
N TYR A 677 19.07 8.33 -8.51
CA TYR A 677 18.34 9.57 -8.68
C TYR A 677 19.27 10.70 -9.10
N LEU A 678 18.81 11.53 -10.02
CA LEU A 678 19.54 12.69 -10.51
C LEU A 678 18.94 13.97 -9.92
N LYS A 679 19.75 14.77 -9.24
CA LYS A 679 19.46 16.18 -8.98
C LYS A 679 20.02 17.00 -10.13
N SER A 680 19.11 17.56 -10.93
CA SER A 680 19.48 18.26 -12.17
C SER A 680 19.91 19.72 -11.96
N GLU A 681 19.53 20.33 -10.83
CA GLU A 681 19.92 21.69 -10.46
C GLU A 681 21.39 21.74 -10.03
N SER A 682 22.05 22.90 -10.16
CA SER A 682 23.47 23.04 -9.82
C SER A 682 23.70 23.19 -8.30
N PRO A 683 24.68 22.50 -7.69
CA PRO A 683 25.53 21.46 -8.30
C PRO A 683 24.72 20.20 -8.64
N GLN A 684 24.97 19.64 -9.83
CA GLN A 684 24.30 18.42 -10.26
C GLN A 684 24.86 17.26 -9.45
N GLU A 685 23.99 16.37 -8.98
CA GLU A 685 24.39 15.24 -8.15
C GLU A 685 23.63 14.00 -8.60
N ILE A 686 24.30 12.85 -8.59
CA ILE A 686 23.64 11.55 -8.74
C ILE A 686 23.75 10.82 -7.39
N PHE A 687 22.60 10.43 -6.86
CA PHE A 687 22.50 9.63 -5.64
C PHE A 687 22.20 8.19 -6.01
N VAL A 688 23.02 7.25 -5.56
CA VAL A 688 22.86 5.81 -5.81
C VAL A 688 22.73 5.08 -4.49
N HIS A 689 21.56 4.55 -4.21
CA HIS A 689 21.28 3.69 -3.06
C HIS A 689 21.64 2.26 -3.41
N LEU A 690 22.42 1.60 -2.55
CA LEU A 690 22.67 0.16 -2.57
C LEU A 690 22.07 -0.46 -1.30
N ILE A 691 21.21 -1.45 -1.44
CA ILE A 691 20.63 -2.18 -0.29
C ILE A 691 20.99 -3.65 -0.39
N ASN A 692 21.47 -4.21 0.71
CA ASN A 692 21.80 -5.63 0.83
C ASN A 692 20.62 -6.43 1.40
N TYR A 693 20.08 -7.33 0.59
CA TYR A 693 19.04 -8.28 0.96
C TYR A 693 19.61 -9.68 1.28
N ASP A 694 20.94 -9.85 1.32
CA ASP A 694 21.58 -11.12 1.72
C ASP A 694 21.47 -11.28 3.24
N TYR A 695 20.31 -11.74 3.69
CA TYR A 695 19.89 -11.79 5.08
C TYR A 695 19.44 -13.20 5.48
N GLU A 696 19.86 -13.63 6.67
CA GLU A 696 19.46 -14.88 7.32
C GLU A 696 18.56 -14.58 8.52
N LEU A 697 17.29 -15.01 8.44
CA LEU A 697 16.28 -14.69 9.44
C LEU A 697 16.58 -15.27 10.82
N GLN A 698 17.04 -16.52 10.88
CA GLN A 698 17.21 -17.27 12.15
C GLN A 698 18.25 -16.65 13.08
N THR A 699 19.21 -15.95 12.51
CA THR A 699 20.35 -15.37 13.22
C THR A 699 20.28 -13.85 13.23
N ASP A 700 19.26 -13.26 12.60
CA ASP A 700 19.16 -11.84 12.27
C ASP A 700 20.44 -11.30 11.62
N ASN A 701 21.12 -12.11 10.81
CA ASN A 701 22.43 -11.75 10.28
C ASN A 701 22.35 -11.28 8.82
N VAL A 702 23.04 -10.19 8.53
CA VAL A 702 23.26 -9.71 7.16
C VAL A 702 24.64 -10.18 6.69
N HIS A 703 24.72 -10.80 5.53
CA HIS A 703 25.99 -11.21 4.93
C HIS A 703 26.61 -10.05 4.15
N ASP A 704 27.67 -9.49 4.73
CA ASP A 704 28.47 -8.43 4.13
C ASP A 704 28.84 -8.73 2.68
N GLN A 705 28.62 -7.75 1.81
CA GLN A 705 29.11 -7.76 0.44
C GLN A 705 30.36 -6.87 0.39
N SER A 706 31.45 -7.33 -0.23
CA SER A 706 32.72 -6.59 -0.27
C SER A 706 33.25 -6.44 -1.68
N ASP A 707 34.09 -5.43 -1.89
CA ASP A 707 34.73 -5.13 -3.18
C ASP A 707 33.74 -5.09 -4.36
N ILE A 708 32.61 -4.42 -4.14
CA ILE A 708 31.46 -4.42 -5.05
C ILE A 708 31.77 -3.52 -6.24
N PRO A 709 31.91 -4.05 -7.47
CA PRO A 709 32.15 -3.23 -8.65
C PRO A 709 30.85 -2.54 -9.08
N VAL A 710 30.86 -1.21 -9.11
CA VAL A 710 29.72 -0.40 -9.53
C VAL A 710 30.12 0.44 -10.73
N ALA A 711 29.23 0.47 -11.73
CA ALA A 711 29.42 1.24 -12.96
C ALA A 711 28.14 2.00 -13.29
N ILE A 712 28.10 3.31 -13.00
CA ILE A 712 26.90 4.15 -13.17
C ILE A 712 26.93 4.89 -14.49
N LYS A 713 25.89 4.73 -15.32
CA LYS A 713 25.75 5.50 -16.56
C LYS A 713 25.52 6.97 -16.26
N LEU A 714 26.39 7.83 -16.77
CA LEU A 714 26.32 9.28 -16.61
C LEU A 714 25.43 9.92 -17.70
N PRO A 715 24.61 10.93 -17.35
CA PRO A 715 23.94 11.79 -18.33
C PRO A 715 24.95 12.48 -19.26
N ASP A 716 24.56 12.84 -20.48
CA ASP A 716 25.47 13.30 -21.55
C ASP A 716 26.36 14.51 -21.18
N THR A 717 25.89 15.39 -20.30
CA THR A 717 26.60 16.62 -19.90
C THR A 717 27.18 16.57 -18.49
N PHE A 718 27.05 15.44 -17.79
CA PHE A 718 27.50 15.30 -16.41
C PHE A 718 29.02 15.04 -16.36
N GLU A 719 29.78 15.86 -15.66
CA GLU A 719 31.22 15.69 -15.48
C GLU A 719 31.49 15.40 -14.01
N VAL A 720 32.15 14.28 -13.73
CA VAL A 720 32.36 13.82 -12.35
C VAL A 720 33.58 14.52 -11.74
N GLU A 721 33.36 15.25 -10.66
CA GLU A 721 34.39 15.84 -9.81
C GLU A 721 34.81 14.90 -8.68
N SER A 722 33.84 14.24 -8.04
CA SER A 722 34.10 13.29 -6.95
C SER A 722 33.04 12.20 -6.86
N ILE A 723 33.42 11.07 -6.23
CA ILE A 723 32.50 10.00 -5.87
C ILE A 723 32.72 9.68 -4.40
N ASN A 724 31.65 9.76 -3.61
CA ASN A 724 31.70 9.56 -2.17
C ASN A 724 30.68 8.51 -1.74
N VAL A 725 31.05 7.64 -0.80
CA VAL A 725 30.12 6.73 -0.14
C VAL A 725 29.87 7.17 1.29
N MET A 726 28.60 7.08 1.69
CA MET A 726 28.12 7.31 3.05
C MET A 726 27.07 6.26 3.40
N SER A 727 26.93 5.97 4.68
CA SER A 727 26.08 4.89 5.15
C SER A 727 25.66 5.15 6.59
N PRO A 728 24.47 4.69 7.03
CA PRO A 728 24.23 4.51 8.45
C PRO A 728 25.17 3.47 9.07
N ASP A 729 25.79 2.56 8.31
CA ASP A 729 26.59 1.45 8.82
C ASP A 729 27.98 1.85 9.35
N PHE A 730 28.53 2.98 8.89
CA PHE A 730 29.83 3.50 9.30
C PHE A 730 29.86 5.04 9.41
N ASP A 731 30.81 5.57 10.16
CA ASP A 731 30.90 7.01 10.40
C ASP A 731 31.55 7.79 9.25
N GLY A 732 30.89 8.86 8.84
CA GLY A 732 31.43 9.87 7.92
C GLY A 732 31.25 9.54 6.45
N THR A 733 32.02 10.23 5.62
CA THR A 733 31.99 10.11 4.16
C THR A 733 33.35 9.68 3.66
N HIS A 734 33.37 8.73 2.74
CA HIS A 734 34.59 8.17 2.18
C HIS A 734 34.64 8.40 0.68
N GLU A 735 35.66 9.11 0.21
CA GLU A 735 35.92 9.30 -1.21
C GLU A 735 36.38 7.98 -1.86
N LEU A 736 35.83 7.64 -3.01
CA LEU A 736 36.13 6.45 -3.78
C LEU A 736 36.97 6.81 -5.00
N ASP A 737 38.00 6.02 -5.26
CA ASP A 737 38.72 6.08 -6.53
C ASP A 737 37.79 5.65 -7.68
N PHE A 738 37.81 6.42 -8.77
CA PHE A 738 36.95 6.15 -9.91
C PHE A 738 37.66 6.34 -11.26
N THR A 739 37.07 5.75 -12.28
CA THR A 739 37.45 5.96 -13.68
C THR A 739 36.21 6.21 -14.52
N ILE A 740 36.37 7.00 -15.58
CA ILE A 740 35.29 7.25 -16.55
C ILE A 740 35.62 6.51 -17.85
N GLU A 741 34.77 5.58 -18.25
CA GLU A 741 34.89 4.82 -19.51
C GLU A 741 33.50 4.72 -20.17
N ASP A 742 33.38 5.08 -21.45
CA ASP A 742 32.11 5.04 -22.20
C ASP A 742 30.92 5.72 -21.50
N ARG A 743 31.20 6.83 -20.80
CA ARG A 743 30.25 7.58 -19.95
C ARG A 743 29.70 6.75 -18.78
N TYR A 744 30.43 5.75 -18.32
CA TYR A 744 30.20 5.10 -17.04
C TYR A 744 31.21 5.59 -16.01
N ALA A 745 30.72 6.03 -14.85
CA ALA A 745 31.53 6.19 -13.66
C ALA A 745 31.72 4.83 -13.01
N LYS A 746 32.95 4.30 -13.05
CA LYS A 746 33.32 2.99 -12.53
C LYS A 746 34.13 3.15 -11.25
N PHE A 747 33.69 2.50 -10.19
CA PHE A 747 34.30 2.53 -8.86
C PHE A 747 34.01 1.22 -8.11
N THR A 748 34.64 1.05 -6.95
CA THR A 748 34.43 -0.12 -6.09
C THR A 748 33.96 0.33 -4.72
N VAL A 749 32.81 -0.19 -4.28
CA VAL A 749 32.33 -0.01 -2.91
C VAL A 749 33.00 -1.07 -2.04
N PRO A 750 33.81 -0.68 -1.03
CA PRO A 750 34.66 -1.62 -0.31
C PRO A 750 33.86 -2.61 0.54
N LEU A 751 32.76 -2.17 1.16
CA LEU A 751 31.90 -2.96 2.03
C LEU A 751 30.50 -2.37 1.98
N LEU A 752 29.50 -3.23 1.79
CA LEU A 752 28.08 -2.94 1.99
C LEU A 752 27.56 -3.90 3.06
N HIS A 753 27.16 -3.36 4.20
CA HIS A 753 26.49 -4.14 5.24
C HIS A 753 24.98 -4.19 4.97
N ILE A 754 24.22 -3.12 5.24
CA ILE A 754 22.78 -3.02 4.96
C ILE A 754 22.51 -2.01 3.86
N TRP A 755 22.99 -0.77 4.02
CA TRP A 755 22.60 0.32 3.13
C TRP A 755 23.74 1.32 2.92
N ASP A 756 24.11 1.53 1.66
CA ASP A 756 25.02 2.62 1.28
C ASP A 756 24.32 3.60 0.35
N VAL A 757 24.73 4.87 0.42
CA VAL A 757 24.42 5.89 -0.58
C VAL A 757 25.73 6.42 -1.16
N ILE A 758 25.84 6.30 -2.49
CA ILE A 758 26.92 6.89 -3.26
C ILE A 758 26.44 8.22 -3.81
N VAL A 759 27.24 9.27 -3.59
CA VAL A 759 27.03 10.60 -4.14
C VAL A 759 28.10 10.85 -5.20
N ILE A 760 27.66 11.07 -6.43
CA ILE A 760 28.49 11.45 -7.57
C ILE A 760 28.22 12.92 -7.85
N GLU A 761 29.23 13.77 -7.71
CA GLU A 761 29.18 15.22 -7.94
C GLU A 761 29.85 15.62 -9.25
#